data_AF-A0A972PU89-F1
#
_entry.id   AF-A0A972PU89-F1
#
_cell.length_a   1.000
_cell.length_b   1.000
_cell.length_c   1.000
_cell.angle_alpha   90.00
_cell.angle_beta   90.00
_cell.angle_gamma   90.00
#
_symmetry.space_group_name_H-M   'P 1'
#
loop_
_entity.id
_entity.type
_entity.pdbx_description
1 polymer ?
#
loop_
_entity_poly.entity_id
_entity_poly.type
_entity_poly.pdbx_seq_one_letter_code
_entity_poly.pdbx_strand_id
1 'polypeptide(L)'
;MDMEREGGWGKRLRACLYPGFSFLCLLWLALRSGRKPSRLRYPCQQAAAVHASWIIAAAGAGMVRWAYKGKGGRRRFIAVPALVLVASLCVAVGGQSGVEAVGREVPDLEEAGMRAASLSPPAWTGELSDGSHDVFAVTNVPVPAAGNPVHAGVDALIRFLDEGGVSFYRSAADYPGAGPEGIISTDDVVLIKVNAAWDQRGMTNTDVVRGLISAVLRHPDGFTGEVVLVENCEGGPDYNQVHNNAEDARQSFQAVVDSFGDPARVSASSWWSFTDEAVYEFDSGDMRQGYVLLGNNVSYPKFVTGRGTCVSLRNGVWTGSGYDKGRVKLINVPVLKSHNATGVTAALKNFMGVPSIHKTVNVHHDLIYQGFMGRMMNEVIFPDLNIIDAIWVSPAHPDGPAGPYSKAVRANVLLAGKDPVALDWYAGKHVLYPISGYGRHDPDTPYGEGTNPYHDGTRNTGYPYNAFRVMLESTASVLRQGGRDVTLDPARMTVRVRDLNVGLRWSGGHCVTGVDSPGTEWHFAEGTTREGFEEWLCLQNPQGHAVRAGIDFMTGEGEVTTHSLELAPHSRSTLHVNHLLGPGKDVSASVRAEVPIVCERPMYFLYNGAWSGGHCVSGVKAPGAEWYFAEGTARGGFDTYICIQNPQQQDAEVRITYMKGDGENSQQGLTVKGESRCTVNVASFLGRGDDVAHDFSARVESTNGVPIVCERPMYFLYNGAWTGGHCVSGVQAPGAEWYFAEGTARGGFDTYICIQNPQQQDAEVRITYMKGDGENSQQGLTVKGESRCTVSVASFLGRGDDVAHDFSARVESTNGVPIVCERPMYFLYNGAWSGGHCVSGVASPGMEWHFAEGTTREGFEEWLCLQNPQGHAVRADLAFMTGEGEVIPCEMELPARSRVTLNVNRVLGPGKDVSVSVRASSPIVCERPMYFELRM
;
A
#
# COMPACT_ATOMS: atom_id res chain seq x y z
N MET A 1 1.40 -15.46 67.63
CA MET A 1 1.98 -16.41 68.59
C MET A 1 2.79 -17.39 67.75
N ASP A 2 4.09 -17.46 68.06
CA ASP A 2 5.16 -18.31 67.52
C ASP A 2 5.62 -18.09 66.06
N MET A 3 6.67 -17.29 65.83
CA MET A 3 8.12 -17.61 65.85
C MET A 3 8.58 -18.42 64.63
N GLU A 4 9.22 -17.80 63.63
CA GLU A 4 10.68 -17.57 63.60
C GLU A 4 11.50 -18.80 63.99
N ARG A 5 11.87 -19.61 62.98
CA ARG A 5 13.07 -20.46 62.96
C ARG A 5 13.36 -20.95 61.52
N GLU A 6 13.78 -20.04 60.64
CA GLU A 6 14.61 -20.42 59.50
C GLU A 6 15.95 -19.68 59.60
N GLY A 7 17.00 -20.47 59.79
CA GLY A 7 18.27 -20.03 60.35
C GLY A 7 19.08 -19.11 59.44
N GLY A 8 19.82 -18.20 60.08
CA GLY A 8 20.82 -17.32 59.48
C GLY A 8 21.99 -18.02 58.75
N TRP A 9 21.98 -19.35 58.64
CA TRP A 9 22.95 -20.11 57.85
C TRP A 9 22.69 -19.99 56.34
N GLY A 10 21.42 -20.01 55.89
CA GLY A 10 21.08 -19.94 54.46
C GLY A 10 21.37 -18.59 53.80
N LYS A 11 21.17 -17.48 54.53
CA LYS A 11 21.50 -16.12 54.04
C LYS A 11 23.01 -15.86 54.01
N ARG A 12 23.79 -16.45 54.92
CA ARG A 12 25.26 -16.34 54.92
C ARG A 12 25.91 -17.22 53.84
N LEU A 13 25.39 -18.42 53.57
CA LEU A 13 25.88 -19.27 52.48
C LEU A 13 25.67 -18.60 51.11
N ARG A 14 24.50 -18.01 50.87
CA ARG A 14 24.18 -17.30 49.61
C ARG A 14 25.02 -16.03 49.39
N ALA A 15 25.43 -15.35 50.46
CA ALA A 15 26.28 -14.16 50.36
C ALA A 15 27.75 -14.46 50.00
N CYS A 16 28.22 -15.70 50.19
CA CYS A 16 29.62 -16.10 49.91
C CYS A 16 29.80 -16.88 48.60
N LEU A 17 28.73 -17.40 47.99
CA LEU A 17 28.79 -18.23 46.79
C LEU A 17 29.29 -17.46 45.55
N TYR A 18 28.73 -16.28 45.30
CA TYR A 18 29.13 -15.48 44.13
C TYR A 18 30.55 -14.90 44.24
N PRO A 19 30.99 -14.36 45.40
CA PRO A 19 32.39 -13.98 45.59
C PRO A 19 33.37 -15.14 45.41
N GLY A 20 33.02 -16.34 45.90
CA GLY A 20 33.82 -17.55 45.71
C GLY A 20 33.92 -17.95 44.24
N PHE A 21 32.81 -17.94 43.50
CA PHE A 21 32.79 -18.19 42.06
C PHE A 21 33.60 -17.15 41.27
N SER A 22 33.43 -15.86 41.58
CA SER A 22 34.17 -14.75 40.97
C SER A 22 35.69 -14.89 41.19
N PHE A 23 36.12 -15.32 42.38
CA PHE A 23 37.53 -15.61 42.68
C PHE A 23 38.06 -16.81 41.88
N LEU A 24 37.28 -17.89 41.75
CA LEU A 24 37.64 -19.04 40.91
C LEU A 24 37.77 -18.65 39.44
N CYS A 25 36.89 -17.78 38.93
CA CYS A 25 37.00 -17.23 37.59
C CYS A 25 38.27 -16.40 37.40
N LEU A 26 38.67 -15.59 38.39
CA LEU A 26 39.92 -14.82 38.34
C LEU A 26 41.16 -15.73 38.33
N LEU A 27 41.15 -16.78 39.16
CA LEU A 27 42.21 -17.81 39.19
C LEU A 27 42.29 -18.56 37.86
N TRP A 28 41.14 -18.96 37.30
CA TRP A 28 41.06 -19.59 35.99
C TRP A 28 41.62 -18.69 34.89
N LEU A 29 41.26 -17.39 34.92
CA LEU A 29 41.76 -16.39 33.98
C LEU A 29 43.29 -16.27 34.06
N ALA A 30 43.84 -16.16 35.27
CA ALA A 30 45.28 -16.04 35.49
C ALA A 30 46.05 -17.30 35.05
N LEU A 31 45.54 -18.49 35.39
CA LEU A 31 46.17 -19.77 35.06
C LEU A 31 46.11 -20.08 33.55
N ARG A 32 44.97 -19.86 32.90
CA ARG A 32 44.76 -20.25 31.50
C ARG A 32 45.22 -19.22 30.49
N SER A 33 45.21 -17.94 30.85
CA SER A 33 45.73 -16.88 29.97
C SER A 33 47.27 -16.80 30.05
N GLY A 34 47.85 -17.09 31.22
CA GLY A 34 49.30 -17.05 31.43
C GLY A 34 49.90 -15.69 31.08
N ARG A 35 51.10 -15.68 30.49
CA ARG A 35 51.80 -14.44 30.06
C ARG A 35 51.48 -14.00 28.62
N LYS A 36 50.52 -14.64 27.92
CA LYS A 36 50.17 -14.31 26.52
C LYS A 36 48.82 -13.58 26.46
N PRO A 37 48.79 -12.24 26.27
CA PRO A 37 47.56 -11.44 26.32
C PRO A 37 46.51 -11.83 25.27
N SER A 38 46.93 -12.37 24.11
CA SER A 38 46.01 -12.77 23.05
C SER A 38 45.04 -13.89 23.45
N ARG A 39 45.35 -14.67 24.50
CA ARG A 39 44.48 -15.75 25.01
C ARG A 39 43.24 -15.25 25.76
N LEU A 40 43.18 -13.95 26.08
CA LEU A 40 42.00 -13.32 26.65
C LEU A 40 40.84 -13.18 25.65
N ARG A 41 41.09 -13.43 24.35
CA ARG A 41 40.05 -13.45 23.30
C ARG A 41 39.26 -14.76 23.26
N TYR A 42 39.66 -15.78 24.02
CA TYR A 42 38.95 -17.05 24.02
C TYR A 42 37.66 -16.97 24.86
N PRO A 43 36.56 -17.62 24.43
CA PRO A 43 35.23 -17.42 25.05
C PRO A 43 35.18 -17.72 26.55
N CYS A 44 35.81 -18.80 27.02
CA CYS A 44 35.78 -19.15 28.45
C CYS A 44 36.63 -18.20 29.31
N GLN A 45 37.64 -17.53 28.72
CA GLN A 45 38.44 -16.49 29.36
C GLN A 45 37.68 -15.17 29.36
N GLN A 46 36.94 -14.84 28.30
CA GLN A 46 36.07 -13.66 28.28
C GLN A 46 34.94 -13.77 29.32
N ALA A 47 34.27 -14.92 29.39
CA ALA A 47 33.25 -15.17 30.41
C ALA A 47 33.83 -15.13 31.84
N ALA A 48 34.98 -15.77 32.06
CA ALA A 48 35.67 -15.71 33.34
C ALA A 48 36.11 -14.29 33.71
N ALA A 49 36.51 -13.45 32.74
CA ALA A 49 36.89 -12.06 32.97
C ALA A 49 35.69 -11.21 33.39
N VAL A 50 34.53 -11.40 32.77
CA VAL A 50 33.28 -10.73 33.16
C VAL A 50 32.91 -11.07 34.60
N HIS A 51 32.92 -12.35 34.98
CA HIS A 51 32.57 -12.74 36.36
C HIS A 51 33.66 -12.35 37.37
N ALA A 52 34.94 -12.31 36.98
CA ALA A 52 36.04 -11.83 37.81
C ALA A 52 36.03 -10.29 38.02
N SER A 53 35.37 -9.54 37.14
CA SER A 53 35.28 -8.07 37.24
C SER A 53 34.68 -7.60 38.56
N TRP A 54 33.75 -8.38 39.13
CA TRP A 54 33.11 -8.07 40.41
C TRP A 54 34.10 -8.04 41.57
N ILE A 55 34.99 -9.04 41.69
CA ILE A 55 35.99 -9.08 42.77
C ILE A 55 37.11 -8.04 42.55
N ILE A 56 37.46 -7.75 41.29
CA ILE A 56 38.39 -6.67 40.93
C ILE A 56 37.82 -5.31 41.33
N ALA A 57 36.54 -5.06 41.03
CA ALA A 57 35.83 -3.84 41.41
C ALA A 57 35.68 -3.72 42.94
N ALA A 58 35.35 -4.81 43.63
CA ALA A 58 35.27 -4.84 45.10
C ALA A 58 36.63 -4.58 45.76
N ALA A 59 37.72 -5.17 45.23
CA ALA A 59 39.08 -4.91 45.68
C ALA A 59 39.51 -3.45 45.41
N GLY A 60 39.13 -2.92 44.24
CA GLY A 60 39.31 -1.51 43.88
C GLY A 60 38.58 -0.56 44.82
N ALA A 61 37.31 -0.82 45.11
CA ALA A 61 36.51 -0.06 46.08
C ALA A 61 37.10 -0.14 47.51
N GLY A 62 37.63 -1.31 47.90
CA GLY A 62 38.36 -1.49 49.16
C GLY A 62 39.64 -0.65 49.22
N MET A 63 40.44 -0.62 48.15
CA MET A 63 41.64 0.22 48.05
C MET A 63 41.31 1.71 48.05
N VAL A 64 40.24 2.12 47.37
CA VAL A 64 39.75 3.52 47.38
C VAL A 64 39.31 3.91 48.79
N ARG A 65 38.57 3.05 49.50
CA ARG A 65 38.16 3.27 50.88
C ARG A 65 39.33 3.33 51.86
N TRP A 66 40.38 2.54 51.63
CA TRP A 66 41.64 2.57 52.39
C TRP A 66 42.45 3.85 52.13
N ALA A 67 42.51 4.30 50.87
CA ALA A 67 43.15 5.55 50.50
C ALA A 67 42.42 6.79 51.05
N TYR A 68 41.09 6.75 51.12
CA TYR A 68 40.25 7.84 51.62
C TYR A 68 40.34 8.05 53.15
N LYS A 69 40.65 7.00 53.92
CA LYS A 69 40.75 7.06 55.40
C LYS A 69 42.15 7.44 55.92
N GLY A 70 43.17 7.56 55.08
CA GLY A 70 44.54 7.88 55.48
C GLY A 70 44.88 9.37 55.37
N LYS A 71 45.23 10.03 56.48
CA LYS A 71 45.77 11.40 56.50
C LYS A 71 47.21 11.41 55.97
N GLY A 72 47.41 11.63 54.67
CA GLY A 72 48.76 11.86 54.10
C GLY A 72 48.79 11.92 52.57
N GLY A 73 49.29 13.04 52.03
CA GLY A 73 49.26 13.38 50.59
C GLY A 73 49.94 12.41 49.62
N ARG A 74 50.79 11.49 50.09
CA ARG A 74 51.44 10.46 49.26
C ARG A 74 50.54 9.28 48.86
N ARG A 75 49.39 9.06 49.55
CA ARG A 75 48.49 7.93 49.24
C ARG A 75 47.53 8.19 48.06
N ARG A 76 47.31 9.46 47.70
CA ARG A 76 46.45 9.83 46.55
C ARG A 76 47.09 9.55 45.19
N PHE A 77 48.42 9.49 45.11
CA PHE A 77 49.16 9.21 43.88
C PHE A 77 49.02 7.77 43.35
N ILE A 78 48.62 6.80 44.20
CA ILE A 78 48.40 5.39 43.79
C ILE A 78 46.92 5.08 43.55
N ALA A 79 46.00 5.82 44.21
CA ALA A 79 44.57 5.57 44.11
C ALA A 79 43.96 6.02 42.77
N VAL A 80 44.50 7.08 42.15
CA VAL A 80 43.98 7.62 40.87
C VAL A 80 44.26 6.67 39.70
N PRO A 81 45.47 6.12 39.50
CA PRO A 81 45.72 5.13 38.45
C PRO A 81 44.89 3.85 38.59
N ALA A 82 44.64 3.39 39.83
CA ALA A 82 43.81 2.20 40.08
C ALA A 82 42.32 2.44 39.78
N LEU A 83 41.80 3.64 40.09
CA LEU A 83 40.45 4.06 39.71
C LEU A 83 40.30 4.20 38.19
N VAL A 84 41.30 4.74 37.51
CA VAL A 84 41.35 4.80 36.04
C VAL A 84 41.42 3.39 35.46
N LEU A 85 42.22 2.47 36.01
CA LEU A 85 42.29 1.08 35.52
C LEU A 85 40.95 0.34 35.68
N VAL A 86 40.24 0.52 36.80
CA VAL A 86 38.92 -0.08 37.05
C VAL A 86 37.86 0.57 36.16
N ALA A 87 37.84 1.90 36.01
CA ALA A 87 36.94 2.60 35.10
C ALA A 87 37.20 2.21 33.64
N SER A 88 38.47 2.09 33.22
CA SER A 88 38.86 1.63 31.89
C SER A 88 38.52 0.16 31.64
N LEU A 89 38.58 -0.72 32.66
CA LEU A 89 38.08 -2.10 32.54
C LEU A 89 36.55 -2.14 32.47
N CYS A 90 35.84 -1.29 33.23
CA CYS A 90 34.38 -1.19 33.14
C CYS A 90 33.92 -0.59 31.80
N VAL A 91 34.70 0.31 31.19
CA VAL A 91 34.44 0.83 29.84
C VAL A 91 34.86 -0.17 28.75
N ALA A 92 35.93 -0.94 28.95
CA ALA A 92 36.34 -1.98 28.00
C ALA A 92 35.45 -3.24 28.04
N VAL A 93 34.73 -3.49 29.15
CA VAL A 93 33.75 -4.57 29.28
C VAL A 93 32.31 -4.06 29.03
N GLY A 94 32.04 -2.78 29.32
CA GLY A 94 30.75 -2.11 29.05
C GLY A 94 30.63 -1.50 27.66
N GLY A 95 31.73 -1.36 26.93
CA GLY A 95 31.77 -0.96 25.52
C GLY A 95 31.75 -2.17 24.61
N GLN A 96 30.59 -2.44 24.01
CA GLN A 96 30.41 -3.24 22.79
C GLN A 96 30.87 -4.71 22.77
N SER A 97 30.97 -5.42 23.89
CA SER A 97 31.21 -6.89 23.84
C SER A 97 30.57 -7.72 24.95
N GLY A 98 29.80 -7.11 25.86
CA GLY A 98 29.13 -7.80 26.97
C GLY A 98 27.65 -8.13 26.73
N VAL A 99 27.03 -7.56 25.69
CA VAL A 99 25.61 -7.76 25.36
C VAL A 99 25.40 -8.82 24.26
N GLU A 100 26.44 -9.19 23.51
CA GLU A 100 26.32 -10.16 22.40
C GLU A 100 26.65 -11.62 22.76
N ALA A 101 27.02 -11.91 24.01
CA ALA A 101 27.50 -13.25 24.40
C ALA A 101 26.50 -14.07 25.25
N VAL A 102 25.26 -13.61 25.42
CA VAL A 102 24.20 -14.37 26.10
C VAL A 102 22.95 -14.36 25.22
N GLY A 103 22.79 -15.42 24.42
CA GLY A 103 21.51 -15.81 23.82
C GLY A 103 21.19 -15.24 22.43
N ARG A 104 21.90 -15.67 21.38
CA ARG A 104 21.32 -15.65 20.03
C ARG A 104 20.27 -16.77 19.93
N GLU A 105 19.10 -16.55 20.51
CA GLU A 105 17.96 -17.49 20.52
C GLU A 105 16.76 -17.01 19.72
N VAL A 106 16.81 -15.80 19.16
CA VAL A 106 15.78 -15.22 18.32
C VAL A 106 16.53 -14.45 17.22
N PRO A 107 16.10 -14.47 15.94
CA PRO A 107 16.53 -13.40 15.04
C PRO A 107 16.16 -12.09 15.74
N ASP A 108 17.00 -11.07 15.66
CA ASP A 108 16.57 -9.75 16.10
C ASP A 108 15.27 -9.44 15.33
N LEU A 109 14.13 -9.41 16.03
CA LEU A 109 12.82 -9.31 15.39
C LEU A 109 12.65 -7.95 14.72
N GLU A 110 13.37 -6.94 15.19
CA GLU A 110 13.47 -5.65 14.54
C GLU A 110 14.21 -5.80 13.20
N GLU A 111 15.33 -6.53 13.18
CA GLU A 111 16.08 -6.84 11.96
C GLU A 111 15.28 -7.71 10.99
N ALA A 112 14.62 -8.77 11.47
CA ALA A 112 13.74 -9.61 10.67
C ALA A 112 12.54 -8.82 10.13
N GLY A 113 12.00 -7.88 10.91
CA GLY A 113 10.96 -6.94 10.49
C GLY A 113 11.44 -6.00 9.38
N MET A 114 12.65 -5.43 9.49
CA MET A 114 13.28 -4.62 8.45
C MET A 114 13.52 -5.42 7.16
N ARG A 115 13.99 -6.66 7.28
CA ARG A 115 14.19 -7.58 6.13
C ARG A 115 12.86 -7.97 5.48
N ALA A 116 11.82 -8.20 6.27
CA ALA A 116 10.47 -8.48 5.74
C ALA A 116 9.87 -7.25 5.03
N ALA A 117 10.04 -6.06 5.59
CA ALA A 117 9.55 -4.81 4.99
C ALA A 117 10.29 -4.41 3.69
N SER A 118 11.52 -4.86 3.52
CA SER A 118 12.34 -4.63 2.31
C SER A 118 12.42 -5.84 1.39
N LEU A 119 11.63 -6.88 1.65
CA LEU A 119 11.67 -8.12 0.88
C LEU A 119 11.23 -7.87 -0.57
N SER A 120 12.09 -8.23 -1.52
CA SER A 120 11.81 -8.18 -2.95
C SER A 120 12.12 -9.55 -3.55
N PRO A 121 11.16 -10.49 -3.52
CA PRO A 121 11.34 -11.81 -4.11
C PRO A 121 11.61 -11.70 -5.61
N PRO A 122 12.63 -12.38 -6.16
CA PRO A 122 12.98 -12.26 -7.57
C PRO A 122 12.00 -13.03 -8.47
N ALA A 123 11.78 -12.52 -9.68
CA ALA A 123 11.10 -13.19 -10.78
C ALA A 123 12.13 -13.68 -11.81
N TRP A 124 11.85 -14.81 -12.48
CA TRP A 124 12.69 -15.30 -13.59
C TRP A 124 11.95 -16.32 -14.47
N THR A 125 12.52 -16.64 -15.61
CA THR A 125 12.13 -17.79 -16.44
C THR A 125 13.36 -18.66 -16.65
N GLY A 126 13.33 -19.89 -16.18
CA GLY A 126 14.42 -20.84 -16.32
C GLY A 126 14.59 -21.31 -17.77
N GLU A 127 15.82 -21.64 -18.15
CA GLU A 127 16.17 -22.02 -19.54
C GLU A 127 15.54 -23.33 -20.03
N LEU A 128 15.09 -24.18 -19.10
CA LEU A 128 14.41 -25.45 -19.34
C LEU A 128 12.91 -25.39 -18.95
N SER A 129 12.38 -24.19 -18.69
CA SER A 129 10.99 -24.02 -18.27
C SER A 129 10.02 -24.25 -19.43
N ASP A 130 8.96 -25.00 -19.16
CA ASP A 130 7.85 -25.29 -20.08
C ASP A 130 6.48 -24.84 -19.54
N GLY A 131 6.47 -24.12 -18.42
CA GLY A 131 5.24 -23.66 -17.75
C GLY A 131 4.68 -24.63 -16.68
N SER A 132 5.21 -25.86 -16.57
CA SER A 132 4.66 -26.88 -15.66
C SER A 132 5.01 -26.66 -14.18
N HIS A 133 6.08 -25.91 -13.90
CA HIS A 133 6.61 -25.61 -12.56
C HIS A 133 6.54 -24.12 -12.23
N ASP A 134 5.49 -23.45 -12.71
CA ASP A 134 5.28 -22.02 -12.46
C ASP A 134 4.97 -21.73 -10.98
N VAL A 135 5.65 -20.71 -10.44
CA VAL A 135 5.42 -20.14 -9.10
C VAL A 135 4.96 -18.69 -9.27
N PHE A 136 3.84 -18.38 -8.64
CA PHE A 136 3.22 -17.05 -8.66
C PHE A 136 3.34 -16.45 -7.28
N ALA A 137 4.01 -15.30 -7.14
CA ALA A 137 4.09 -14.57 -5.89
C ALA A 137 3.41 -13.20 -6.02
N VAL A 138 2.48 -12.90 -5.12
CA VAL A 138 1.90 -11.57 -4.96
C VAL A 138 2.51 -10.95 -3.70
N THR A 139 3.15 -9.79 -3.85
CA THR A 139 3.83 -9.07 -2.77
C THR A 139 3.07 -7.81 -2.40
N ASN A 140 3.38 -7.25 -1.23
CA ASN A 140 2.72 -6.06 -0.70
C ASN A 140 1.20 -6.20 -0.59
N VAL A 141 0.75 -7.40 -0.22
CA VAL A 141 -0.66 -7.68 0.09
C VAL A 141 -1.19 -6.69 1.14
N PRO A 142 -2.22 -5.89 0.81
CA PRO A 142 -2.73 -4.88 1.73
C PRO A 142 -3.43 -5.52 2.93
N VAL A 143 -3.54 -4.77 4.02
CA VAL A 143 -4.36 -5.17 5.17
C VAL A 143 -5.83 -5.21 4.72
N PRO A 144 -6.56 -6.31 4.91
CA PRO A 144 -7.98 -6.36 4.56
C PRO A 144 -8.80 -5.37 5.40
N ALA A 145 -9.73 -4.67 4.77
CA ALA A 145 -10.67 -3.81 5.46
C ALA A 145 -11.58 -4.64 6.38
N ALA A 146 -11.82 -4.14 7.60
CA ALA A 146 -12.64 -4.85 8.59
C ALA A 146 -14.05 -5.14 8.04
N GLY A 147 -14.49 -6.40 8.18
CA GLY A 147 -15.81 -6.85 7.74
C GLY A 147 -15.96 -7.10 6.24
N ASN A 148 -14.91 -6.91 5.43
CA ASN A 148 -14.95 -7.20 4.00
C ASN A 148 -14.89 -8.72 3.73
N PRO A 149 -15.83 -9.31 2.97
CA PRO A 149 -15.78 -10.73 2.62
C PRO A 149 -14.70 -11.07 1.58
N VAL A 150 -14.18 -10.11 0.83
CA VAL A 150 -13.12 -10.32 -0.17
C VAL A 150 -11.73 -9.99 0.37
N HIS A 151 -10.70 -10.56 -0.26
CA HIS A 151 -9.30 -10.34 0.11
C HIS A 151 -8.49 -9.97 -1.14
N ALA A 152 -8.02 -8.73 -1.21
CA ALA A 152 -7.36 -8.17 -2.40
C ALA A 152 -6.16 -9.02 -2.87
N GLY A 153 -5.36 -9.55 -1.94
CA GLY A 153 -4.26 -10.46 -2.28
C GLY A 153 -4.70 -11.78 -2.92
N VAL A 154 -5.85 -12.33 -2.52
CA VAL A 154 -6.38 -13.58 -3.09
C VAL A 154 -6.94 -13.31 -4.49
N ASP A 155 -7.72 -12.24 -4.65
CA ASP A 155 -8.26 -11.85 -5.95
C ASP A 155 -7.16 -11.49 -6.95
N ALA A 156 -6.09 -10.83 -6.50
CA ALA A 156 -4.93 -10.56 -7.33
C ALA A 156 -4.19 -11.84 -7.72
N LEU A 157 -4.04 -12.80 -6.79
CA LEU A 157 -3.38 -14.07 -7.05
C LEU A 157 -4.16 -14.92 -8.05
N ILE A 158 -5.50 -14.98 -7.95
CA ILE A 158 -6.37 -15.69 -8.90
C ILE A 158 -6.24 -15.11 -10.32
N ARG A 159 -6.27 -13.78 -10.44
CA ARG A 159 -6.03 -13.11 -11.73
C ARG A 159 -4.63 -13.42 -12.28
N PHE A 160 -3.63 -13.38 -11.40
CA PHE A 160 -2.24 -13.57 -11.81
C PHE A 160 -1.95 -15.01 -12.25
N LEU A 161 -2.59 -16.00 -11.62
CA LEU A 161 -2.53 -17.41 -12.02
C LEU A 161 -3.05 -17.59 -13.45
N ASP A 162 -4.18 -16.96 -13.77
CA ASP A 162 -4.84 -17.05 -15.08
C ASP A 162 -4.01 -16.44 -16.21
N GLU A 163 -3.36 -15.30 -15.96
CA GLU A 163 -2.40 -14.71 -16.89
C GLU A 163 -1.19 -15.61 -17.18
N GLY A 164 -0.85 -16.52 -16.25
CA GLY A 164 0.14 -17.57 -16.46
C GLY A 164 -0.41 -18.89 -17.00
N GLY A 165 -1.68 -18.92 -17.43
CA GLY A 165 -2.33 -20.10 -18.01
C GLY A 165 -2.91 -21.07 -16.98
N VAL A 166 -3.04 -20.67 -15.71
CA VAL A 166 -3.64 -21.48 -14.64
C VAL A 166 -4.95 -20.83 -14.19
N SER A 167 -6.02 -21.07 -14.92
CA SER A 167 -7.34 -20.53 -14.57
C SER A 167 -7.89 -21.20 -13.31
N PHE A 168 -8.41 -20.39 -12.38
CA PHE A 168 -9.00 -20.86 -11.13
C PHE A 168 -10.41 -21.42 -11.35
N TYR A 169 -11.22 -20.74 -12.17
CA TYR A 169 -12.59 -21.13 -12.51
C TYR A 169 -12.62 -21.87 -13.84
N ARG A 170 -13.28 -23.03 -13.88
CA ARG A 170 -13.58 -23.75 -15.11
C ARG A 170 -14.81 -23.11 -15.74
N SER A 171 -14.57 -22.20 -16.67
CA SER A 171 -15.63 -21.40 -17.29
C SER A 171 -15.19 -20.87 -18.66
N ALA A 172 -16.16 -20.67 -19.54
CA ALA A 172 -15.96 -19.97 -20.81
C ALA A 172 -16.27 -18.46 -20.72
N ALA A 173 -16.64 -17.97 -19.54
CA ALA A 173 -16.95 -16.56 -19.32
C ALA A 173 -15.70 -15.68 -19.46
N ASP A 174 -15.89 -14.47 -19.97
CA ASP A 174 -14.89 -13.40 -19.92
C ASP A 174 -14.87 -12.82 -18.50
N TYR A 175 -14.19 -13.52 -17.59
CA TYR A 175 -14.11 -13.17 -16.17
C TYR A 175 -12.69 -13.41 -15.65
N PRO A 176 -12.14 -12.53 -14.80
CA PRO A 176 -10.76 -12.70 -14.33
C PRO A 176 -10.59 -14.00 -13.54
N GLY A 177 -9.65 -14.86 -13.95
CA GLY A 177 -9.48 -16.19 -13.34
C GLY A 177 -10.21 -17.32 -14.06
N ALA A 178 -10.97 -17.04 -15.11
CA ALA A 178 -11.79 -18.01 -15.82
C ALA A 178 -11.11 -18.56 -17.08
N GLY A 179 -11.19 -19.88 -17.26
CA GLY A 179 -10.75 -20.54 -18.48
C GLY A 179 -11.38 -21.91 -18.64
N PRO A 180 -11.45 -22.45 -19.88
CA PRO A 180 -12.16 -23.69 -20.17
C PRO A 180 -11.57 -24.92 -19.47
N GLU A 181 -10.27 -24.88 -19.15
CA GLU A 181 -9.53 -25.92 -18.43
C GLU A 181 -9.29 -25.56 -16.95
N GLY A 182 -10.08 -24.63 -16.41
CA GLY A 182 -9.93 -24.17 -15.04
C GLY A 182 -10.10 -25.27 -13.99
N ILE A 183 -9.62 -24.98 -12.79
CA ILE A 183 -9.54 -25.96 -11.69
C ILE A 183 -10.93 -26.31 -11.16
N ILE A 184 -11.73 -25.31 -10.82
CA ILE A 184 -13.00 -25.47 -10.08
C ILE A 184 -14.19 -25.34 -11.02
N SER A 185 -15.02 -26.38 -11.08
CA SER A 185 -16.33 -26.36 -11.74
C SER A 185 -17.44 -25.92 -10.78
N THR A 186 -18.60 -25.54 -11.32
CA THR A 186 -19.70 -24.97 -10.53
C THR A 186 -20.29 -25.91 -9.49
N ASP A 187 -20.16 -27.24 -9.63
CA ASP A 187 -20.77 -28.25 -8.77
C ASP A 187 -19.75 -29.07 -7.95
N ASP A 188 -18.49 -28.63 -7.92
CA ASP A 188 -17.40 -29.29 -7.20
C ASP A 188 -17.57 -29.22 -5.67
N VAL A 189 -16.99 -30.20 -4.99
CA VAL A 189 -16.71 -30.19 -3.54
C VAL A 189 -15.28 -29.68 -3.36
N VAL A 190 -15.13 -28.41 -2.99
CA VAL A 190 -13.84 -27.73 -2.84
C VAL A 190 -13.36 -27.84 -1.40
N LEU A 191 -12.33 -28.65 -1.18
CA LEU A 191 -11.67 -28.82 0.10
C LEU A 191 -10.55 -27.79 0.25
N ILE A 192 -10.62 -26.94 1.27
CA ILE A 192 -9.56 -26.01 1.63
C ILE A 192 -8.79 -26.61 2.80
N LYS A 193 -7.58 -27.11 2.55
CA LYS A 193 -6.71 -27.68 3.59
C LYS A 193 -5.85 -26.58 4.20
N VAL A 194 -6.18 -26.18 5.42
CA VAL A 194 -5.41 -25.17 6.18
C VAL A 194 -4.40 -25.79 7.14
N ASN A 195 -3.40 -25.01 7.57
CA ASN A 195 -2.65 -25.30 8.79
C ASN A 195 -3.47 -24.79 9.99
N ALA A 196 -4.09 -25.67 10.76
CA ALA A 196 -4.82 -25.30 11.99
C ALA A 196 -4.21 -25.90 13.28
N ALA A 197 -2.99 -26.44 13.18
CA ALA A 197 -2.22 -26.90 14.33
C ALA A 197 -1.39 -25.75 14.93
N TRP A 198 -1.46 -25.60 16.26
CA TRP A 198 -0.80 -24.57 17.08
C TRP A 198 -1.31 -23.15 16.80
N ASP A 199 -1.80 -22.45 17.83
CA ASP A 199 -2.52 -21.17 17.72
C ASP A 199 -1.67 -19.98 17.20
N GLN A 200 -2.29 -18.79 17.10
CA GLN A 200 -1.66 -17.53 16.69
C GLN A 200 -1.14 -17.58 15.23
N ARG A 201 0.04 -17.00 14.95
CA ARG A 201 0.70 -16.97 13.62
C ARG A 201 1.34 -18.32 13.25
N GLY A 202 1.03 -19.37 14.00
CA GLY A 202 1.33 -20.76 13.68
C GLY A 202 0.32 -21.39 12.72
N MET A 203 -0.83 -20.74 12.47
CA MET A 203 -1.91 -21.20 11.59
C MET A 203 -1.96 -20.43 10.28
N THR A 204 -2.69 -20.96 9.29
CA THR A 204 -3.05 -20.21 8.07
C THR A 204 -3.87 -18.97 8.40
N ASN A 205 -3.63 -17.87 7.69
CA ASN A 205 -4.36 -16.64 7.90
C ASN A 205 -5.87 -16.78 7.60
N THR A 206 -6.73 -16.54 8.58
CA THR A 206 -8.18 -16.70 8.43
C THR A 206 -8.80 -15.67 7.49
N ASP A 207 -8.16 -14.52 7.26
CA ASP A 207 -8.60 -13.51 6.30
C ASP A 207 -8.36 -13.98 4.86
N VAL A 208 -7.24 -14.68 4.62
CA VAL A 208 -6.97 -15.35 3.35
C VAL A 208 -7.98 -16.46 3.10
N VAL A 209 -8.32 -17.24 4.14
CA VAL A 209 -9.33 -18.31 4.04
C VAL A 209 -10.71 -17.74 3.73
N ARG A 210 -11.13 -16.66 4.42
CA ARG A 210 -12.39 -15.95 4.11
C ARG A 210 -12.40 -15.51 2.65
N GLY A 211 -11.33 -14.87 2.19
CA GLY A 211 -11.20 -14.42 0.80
C GLY A 211 -11.28 -15.55 -0.22
N LEU A 212 -10.65 -16.70 0.07
CA LEU A 212 -10.68 -17.87 -0.81
C LEU A 212 -12.07 -18.52 -0.88
N ILE A 213 -12.76 -18.67 0.25
CA ILE A 213 -14.16 -19.14 0.27
C ILE A 213 -15.02 -18.20 -0.58
N SER A 214 -14.91 -16.89 -0.36
CA SER A 214 -15.64 -15.88 -1.13
C SER A 214 -15.32 -15.91 -2.62
N ALA A 215 -14.07 -16.21 -3.01
CA ALA A 215 -13.70 -16.37 -4.41
C ALA A 215 -14.39 -17.58 -5.06
N VAL A 216 -14.34 -18.76 -4.41
CA VAL A 216 -15.01 -19.97 -4.91
C VAL A 216 -16.52 -19.75 -5.06
N LEU A 217 -17.17 -19.15 -4.06
CA LEU A 217 -18.61 -18.88 -4.11
C LEU A 217 -19.02 -17.88 -5.21
N ARG A 218 -18.09 -17.04 -5.67
CA ARG A 218 -18.26 -16.06 -6.77
C ARG A 218 -17.89 -16.63 -8.14
N HIS A 219 -17.83 -17.95 -8.30
CA HIS A 219 -17.63 -18.58 -9.61
C HIS A 219 -18.53 -17.91 -10.67
N PRO A 220 -17.99 -17.48 -11.83
CA PRO A 220 -18.70 -16.62 -12.79
C PRO A 220 -20.00 -17.24 -13.33
N ASP A 221 -20.02 -18.57 -13.49
CA ASP A 221 -21.21 -19.32 -13.91
C ASP A 221 -22.20 -19.66 -12.77
N GLY A 222 -21.94 -19.17 -11.56
CA GLY A 222 -22.72 -19.47 -10.35
C GLY A 222 -22.32 -20.79 -9.68
N PHE A 223 -21.82 -20.73 -8.44
CA PHE A 223 -21.36 -21.91 -7.70
C PHE A 223 -22.51 -22.63 -6.95
N THR A 224 -22.78 -23.88 -7.34
CA THR A 224 -23.80 -24.78 -6.78
C THR A 224 -23.23 -25.90 -5.89
N GLY A 225 -21.92 -26.11 -5.97
CA GLY A 225 -21.14 -27.03 -5.15
C GLY A 225 -21.04 -26.58 -3.69
N GLU A 226 -20.05 -27.11 -2.98
CA GLU A 226 -19.80 -26.78 -1.57
C GLU A 226 -18.31 -26.57 -1.29
N VAL A 227 -18.02 -25.74 -0.28
CA VAL A 227 -16.67 -25.47 0.21
C VAL A 227 -16.53 -26.07 1.61
N VAL A 228 -15.48 -26.84 1.84
CA VAL A 228 -15.24 -27.50 3.13
C VAL A 228 -13.83 -27.21 3.63
N LEU A 229 -13.74 -26.57 4.79
CA LEU A 229 -12.46 -26.39 5.48
C LEU A 229 -12.05 -27.71 6.15
N VAL A 230 -10.86 -28.22 5.85
CA VAL A 230 -10.42 -29.55 6.29
C VAL A 230 -9.02 -29.56 6.90
N GLU A 231 -8.87 -30.25 8.02
CA GLU A 231 -7.60 -30.45 8.74
C GLU A 231 -7.82 -31.38 9.96
N ASN A 232 -6.79 -32.15 10.33
CA ASN A 232 -6.71 -33.00 11.52
C ASN A 232 -6.38 -32.25 12.83
N CYS A 233 -6.36 -30.91 12.83
CA CYS A 233 -6.27 -30.00 13.99
C CYS A 233 -5.47 -30.50 15.21
N GLU A 234 -4.26 -31.04 15.01
CA GLU A 234 -3.49 -31.76 16.05
C GLU A 234 -3.53 -31.06 17.43
N GLY A 235 -4.21 -31.70 18.40
CA GLY A 235 -4.35 -31.25 19.79
C GLY A 235 -5.20 -29.99 20.02
N GLY A 236 -5.93 -29.50 19.00
CA GLY A 236 -6.65 -28.23 19.03
C GLY A 236 -8.17 -28.33 19.32
N PRO A 237 -8.84 -27.20 19.59
CA PRO A 237 -10.27 -27.12 19.91
C PRO A 237 -11.19 -27.15 18.66
N ASP A 238 -10.88 -27.97 17.64
CA ASP A 238 -11.69 -28.13 16.43
C ASP A 238 -12.16 -26.80 15.81
N TYR A 239 -11.21 -25.96 15.36
CA TYR A 239 -11.43 -24.65 14.72
C TYR A 239 -11.98 -23.51 15.59
N ASN A 240 -12.15 -23.72 16.91
CA ASN A 240 -12.64 -22.71 17.85
C ASN A 240 -11.52 -22.00 18.66
N GLN A 241 -10.30 -21.95 18.13
CA GLN A 241 -9.19 -21.25 18.77
C GLN A 241 -9.52 -19.76 18.98
N VAL A 242 -9.11 -19.20 20.11
CA VAL A 242 -9.35 -17.77 20.49
C VAL A 242 -8.22 -16.82 20.07
N HIS A 243 -7.12 -17.38 19.56
CA HIS A 243 -5.95 -16.65 19.08
C HIS A 243 -5.57 -17.19 17.70
N ASN A 244 -5.78 -16.39 16.66
CA ASN A 244 -5.64 -16.83 15.28
C ASN A 244 -4.69 -15.95 14.47
N ASN A 245 -4.22 -16.47 13.34
CA ASN A 245 -3.52 -15.70 12.35
C ASN A 245 -4.56 -14.88 11.57
N ALA A 246 -4.82 -13.65 11.98
CA ALA A 246 -5.67 -12.70 11.26
C ALA A 246 -5.34 -11.26 11.68
N GLU A 247 -5.94 -10.28 11.03
CA GLU A 247 -5.94 -8.90 11.54
C GLU A 247 -6.78 -8.79 12.82
N ASP A 248 -7.96 -9.42 12.87
CA ASP A 248 -8.66 -9.69 14.13
C ASP A 248 -8.22 -11.04 14.73
N ALA A 249 -7.30 -10.99 15.69
CA ALA A 249 -6.78 -12.16 16.38
C ALA A 249 -7.86 -13.07 17.01
N ARG A 250 -9.08 -12.58 17.24
CA ARG A 250 -10.20 -13.34 17.82
C ARG A 250 -11.01 -14.13 16.78
N GLN A 251 -10.77 -13.90 15.49
CA GLN A 251 -11.48 -14.56 14.40
C GLN A 251 -11.01 -16.02 14.25
N SER A 252 -11.84 -16.97 14.69
CA SER A 252 -11.56 -18.39 14.52
C SER A 252 -11.93 -18.87 13.11
N PHE A 253 -11.37 -20.01 12.69
CA PHE A 253 -11.77 -20.67 11.44
C PHE A 253 -13.28 -21.00 11.43
N GLN A 254 -13.83 -21.46 12.55
CA GLN A 254 -15.26 -21.74 12.66
C GLN A 254 -16.09 -20.47 12.50
N ALA A 255 -15.68 -19.35 13.09
CA ALA A 255 -16.36 -18.07 12.93
C ALA A 255 -16.34 -17.57 11.48
N VAL A 256 -15.25 -17.83 10.74
CA VAL A 256 -15.22 -17.54 9.29
C VAL A 256 -16.23 -18.39 8.54
N VAL A 257 -16.25 -19.70 8.77
CA VAL A 257 -17.19 -20.62 8.11
C VAL A 257 -18.64 -20.24 8.42
N ASP A 258 -18.96 -20.01 9.69
CA ASP A 258 -20.31 -19.65 10.14
C ASP A 258 -20.79 -18.31 9.55
N SER A 259 -19.87 -17.39 9.24
CA SER A 259 -20.21 -16.09 8.65
C SER A 259 -20.84 -16.17 7.25
N PHE A 260 -20.75 -17.32 6.58
CA PHE A 260 -21.41 -17.57 5.29
C PHE A 260 -22.84 -18.15 5.43
N GLY A 261 -23.28 -18.48 6.65
CA GLY A 261 -24.67 -18.74 7.03
C GLY A 261 -25.24 -20.12 6.66
N ASP A 262 -24.94 -20.67 5.47
CA ASP A 262 -25.49 -21.94 5.01
C ASP A 262 -24.46 -23.09 5.12
N PRO A 263 -24.61 -24.02 6.09
CA PRO A 263 -23.69 -25.15 6.27
C PRO A 263 -23.72 -26.15 5.12
N ALA A 264 -24.75 -26.14 4.27
CA ALA A 264 -24.76 -26.95 3.05
C ALA A 264 -23.89 -26.33 1.94
N ARG A 265 -23.54 -25.04 2.02
CA ARG A 265 -22.66 -24.37 1.04
C ARG A 265 -21.24 -24.21 1.56
N VAL A 266 -21.06 -23.87 2.83
CA VAL A 266 -19.75 -23.70 3.45
C VAL A 266 -19.76 -24.41 4.79
N SER A 267 -18.86 -25.39 4.97
CA SER A 267 -18.74 -26.13 6.23
C SER A 267 -17.28 -26.34 6.62
N ALA A 268 -17.07 -26.88 7.83
CA ALA A 268 -15.77 -27.32 8.30
C ALA A 268 -15.84 -28.78 8.74
N SER A 269 -14.75 -29.52 8.54
CA SER A 269 -14.58 -30.89 9.02
C SER A 269 -13.22 -31.00 9.69
N SER A 270 -13.20 -31.00 11.02
CA SER A 270 -11.99 -31.33 11.79
C SER A 270 -11.84 -32.84 11.87
N TRP A 271 -10.76 -33.36 11.30
CA TRP A 271 -10.45 -34.80 11.32
C TRP A 271 -9.86 -35.25 12.65
N TRP A 272 -9.54 -34.32 13.54
CA TRP A 272 -9.05 -34.61 14.89
C TRP A 272 -10.08 -35.43 15.69
N SER A 273 -11.35 -35.04 15.59
CA SER A 273 -12.47 -35.63 16.32
C SER A 273 -12.66 -37.14 16.09
N PHE A 274 -12.13 -37.67 15.00
CA PHE A 274 -12.19 -39.09 14.64
C PHE A 274 -10.82 -39.67 14.23
N THR A 275 -9.72 -39.03 14.66
CA THR A 275 -8.35 -39.40 14.26
C THR A 275 -7.96 -40.83 14.69
N ASP A 276 -8.62 -41.37 15.71
CA ASP A 276 -8.41 -42.72 16.23
C ASP A 276 -9.25 -43.81 15.53
N GLU A 277 -10.27 -43.42 14.77
CA GLU A 277 -11.28 -44.32 14.21
C GLU A 277 -10.76 -44.97 12.92
N ALA A 278 -10.43 -46.25 12.98
CA ALA A 278 -10.12 -47.04 11.79
C ALA A 278 -11.41 -47.58 11.15
N VAL A 279 -11.59 -47.32 9.87
CA VAL A 279 -12.83 -47.62 9.12
C VAL A 279 -12.53 -48.28 7.78
N TYR A 280 -13.52 -48.97 7.22
CA TYR A 280 -13.49 -49.45 5.83
C TYR A 280 -14.09 -48.40 4.88
N GLU A 281 -13.98 -48.57 3.57
CA GLU A 281 -14.55 -47.63 2.59
C GLU A 281 -16.09 -47.63 2.54
N PHE A 282 -16.71 -46.58 1.99
CA PHE A 282 -18.18 -46.49 1.88
C PHE A 282 -18.80 -47.63 1.06
N ASP A 283 -18.11 -48.09 0.02
CA ASP A 283 -18.54 -49.23 -0.82
C ASP A 283 -18.61 -50.57 -0.07
N SER A 284 -17.91 -50.69 1.06
CA SER A 284 -17.98 -51.84 1.97
C SER A 284 -19.20 -51.82 2.89
N GLY A 285 -20.00 -50.74 2.86
CA GLY A 285 -21.15 -50.52 3.74
C GLY A 285 -20.80 -49.86 5.08
N ASP A 286 -19.53 -49.52 5.33
CA ASP A 286 -19.13 -48.75 6.51
C ASP A 286 -19.44 -47.26 6.26
N MET A 287 -20.46 -46.71 6.91
CA MET A 287 -20.86 -45.29 6.76
C MET A 287 -20.27 -44.38 7.83
N ARG A 288 -19.43 -44.91 8.74
CA ARG A 288 -18.79 -44.10 9.79
C ARG A 288 -17.73 -43.18 9.19
N GLN A 289 -17.53 -42.03 9.82
CA GLN A 289 -16.39 -41.15 9.53
C GLN A 289 -15.14 -41.71 10.24
N GLY A 290 -13.97 -41.55 9.64
CA GLY A 290 -12.74 -42.11 10.18
C GLY A 290 -11.62 -42.18 9.14
N TYR A 291 -10.57 -42.91 9.47
CA TYR A 291 -9.41 -43.14 8.63
C TYR A 291 -9.39 -44.54 8.02
N VAL A 292 -9.27 -44.59 6.69
CA VAL A 292 -8.98 -45.82 5.95
C VAL A 292 -7.47 -46.05 5.99
N LEU A 293 -7.04 -47.23 6.44
CA LEU A 293 -5.62 -47.58 6.62
C LEU A 293 -5.14 -48.44 5.44
N LEU A 294 -4.11 -47.97 4.73
CA LEU A 294 -3.51 -48.71 3.60
C LEU A 294 -2.20 -49.42 3.98
N GLY A 295 -1.64 -49.10 5.14
CA GLY A 295 -0.32 -49.58 5.57
C GLY A 295 0.81 -48.66 5.11
N ASN A 296 2.06 -48.96 5.49
CA ASN A 296 3.23 -48.12 5.17
C ASN A 296 3.07 -46.63 5.54
N ASN A 297 2.47 -46.39 6.71
CA ASN A 297 2.07 -45.07 7.23
C ASN A 297 0.98 -44.34 6.40
N VAL A 298 0.47 -44.91 5.31
CA VAL A 298 -0.56 -44.28 4.48
C VAL A 298 -1.94 -44.52 5.10
N SER A 299 -2.61 -43.43 5.46
CA SER A 299 -4.00 -43.40 5.91
C SER A 299 -4.67 -42.12 5.46
N TYR A 300 -5.97 -42.13 5.21
CA TYR A 300 -6.70 -40.93 4.77
C TYR A 300 -8.11 -40.88 5.33
N PRO A 301 -8.66 -39.67 5.52
CA PRO A 301 -9.99 -39.50 6.07
C PRO A 301 -11.05 -39.82 5.02
N LYS A 302 -12.14 -40.41 5.49
CA LYS A 302 -13.45 -40.32 4.85
C LYS A 302 -14.44 -39.71 5.85
N PHE A 303 -15.30 -38.82 5.38
CA PHE A 303 -16.12 -37.98 6.25
C PHE A 303 -17.39 -37.52 5.53
N VAL A 304 -18.28 -36.87 6.27
CA VAL A 304 -19.54 -36.32 5.78
C VAL A 304 -19.51 -34.80 5.96
N THR A 305 -19.78 -34.05 4.90
CA THR A 305 -19.77 -32.58 4.92
C THR A 305 -21.02 -32.00 5.59
N GLY A 306 -21.06 -30.68 5.79
CA GLY A 306 -22.27 -29.99 6.27
C GLY A 306 -23.50 -30.16 5.37
N ARG A 307 -23.30 -30.39 4.06
CA ARG A 307 -24.38 -30.75 3.11
C ARG A 307 -24.90 -32.18 3.30
N GLY A 308 -24.12 -33.05 3.95
CA GLY A 308 -24.37 -34.49 3.98
C GLY A 308 -23.63 -35.26 2.88
N THR A 309 -22.72 -34.62 2.14
CA THR A 309 -21.94 -35.28 1.08
C THR A 309 -20.92 -36.22 1.71
N CYS A 310 -20.94 -37.50 1.32
CA CYS A 310 -19.99 -38.51 1.79
C CYS A 310 -18.72 -38.46 0.94
N VAL A 311 -17.60 -38.02 1.52
CA VAL A 311 -16.32 -37.82 0.84
C VAL A 311 -15.31 -38.87 1.31
N SER A 312 -14.81 -39.69 0.39
CA SER A 312 -13.55 -40.43 0.58
C SER A 312 -12.43 -39.62 -0.07
N LEU A 313 -11.43 -39.21 0.70
CA LEU A 313 -10.37 -38.35 0.14
C LEU A 313 -9.61 -39.05 -1.00
N ARG A 314 -9.50 -40.38 -0.97
CA ARG A 314 -8.90 -41.18 -2.03
C ARG A 314 -9.83 -41.41 -3.21
N ASN A 315 -11.07 -41.82 -2.96
CA ASN A 315 -11.94 -42.31 -4.04
C ASN A 315 -12.87 -41.24 -4.62
N GLY A 316 -13.19 -40.18 -3.88
CA GLY A 316 -14.08 -39.10 -4.32
C GLY A 316 -15.40 -39.02 -3.54
N VAL A 317 -16.40 -38.38 -4.15
CA VAL A 317 -17.76 -38.29 -3.60
C VAL A 317 -18.48 -39.62 -3.80
N TRP A 318 -18.95 -40.23 -2.72
CA TRP A 318 -19.76 -41.44 -2.78
C TRP A 318 -21.18 -41.15 -3.31
N THR A 319 -21.61 -41.85 -4.35
CA THR A 319 -22.90 -41.65 -5.03
C THR A 319 -23.97 -42.66 -4.62
N GLY A 320 -23.65 -43.59 -3.72
CA GLY A 320 -24.51 -44.72 -3.34
C GLY A 320 -24.23 -46.01 -4.12
N SER A 321 -23.58 -45.91 -5.28
CA SER A 321 -23.19 -47.08 -6.10
C SER A 321 -21.76 -47.01 -6.65
N GLY A 322 -21.03 -45.95 -6.34
CA GLY A 322 -19.67 -45.71 -6.82
C GLY A 322 -19.13 -44.37 -6.31
N TYR A 323 -17.98 -43.94 -6.84
CA TYR A 323 -17.35 -42.68 -6.47
C TYR A 323 -17.15 -41.76 -7.66
N ASP A 324 -17.33 -40.46 -7.42
CA ASP A 324 -16.96 -39.39 -8.34
C ASP A 324 -15.74 -38.65 -7.79
N LYS A 325 -14.55 -39.06 -8.26
CA LYS A 325 -13.29 -38.40 -7.91
C LYS A 325 -13.16 -37.03 -8.58
N GLY A 326 -13.76 -36.85 -9.75
CA GLY A 326 -13.66 -35.64 -10.54
C GLY A 326 -14.25 -34.43 -9.83
N ARG A 327 -15.25 -34.64 -8.98
CA ARG A 327 -15.91 -33.59 -8.19
C ARG A 327 -15.17 -33.11 -6.95
N VAL A 328 -14.10 -33.79 -6.50
CA VAL A 328 -13.32 -33.33 -5.36
C VAL A 328 -12.18 -32.45 -5.86
N LYS A 329 -12.04 -31.26 -5.29
CA LYS A 329 -10.90 -30.35 -5.50
C LYS A 329 -10.20 -30.10 -4.17
N LEU A 330 -8.88 -30.13 -4.15
CA LEU A 330 -8.09 -29.86 -2.95
C LEU A 330 -7.18 -28.66 -3.17
N ILE A 331 -7.45 -27.59 -2.43
CA ILE A 331 -6.58 -26.42 -2.34
C ILE A 331 -5.82 -26.49 -1.02
N ASN A 332 -4.50 -26.66 -1.09
CA ASN A 332 -3.63 -26.76 0.07
C ASN A 332 -3.08 -25.38 0.46
N VAL A 333 -3.41 -24.89 1.65
CA VAL A 333 -3.15 -23.50 2.08
C VAL A 333 -2.31 -23.45 3.36
N PRO A 334 -1.01 -23.75 3.30
CA PRO A 334 -0.11 -23.69 4.47
C PRO A 334 0.24 -22.24 4.89
N VAL A 335 0.63 -22.07 6.16
CA VAL A 335 1.41 -20.88 6.60
C VAL A 335 2.90 -21.12 6.41
N LEU A 336 3.66 -20.07 6.06
CA LEU A 336 5.13 -20.11 5.97
C LEU A 336 5.78 -19.81 7.32
N LYS A 337 6.48 -20.79 7.89
CA LYS A 337 7.19 -20.62 9.18
C LYS A 337 8.39 -21.55 9.35
N SER A 338 9.26 -21.21 10.30
CA SER A 338 10.32 -22.12 10.77
C SER A 338 9.72 -23.34 11.49
N HIS A 339 10.41 -24.48 11.41
CA HIS A 339 10.09 -25.71 12.13
C HIS A 339 11.37 -26.36 12.67
N ASN A 340 11.36 -26.81 13.93
CA ASN A 340 12.52 -27.44 14.56
C ASN A 340 13.03 -28.72 13.87
N ALA A 341 12.11 -29.58 13.40
CA ALA A 341 12.43 -30.82 12.71
C ALA A 341 12.72 -30.62 11.22
N THR A 342 11.80 -30.03 10.47
CA THR A 342 11.88 -29.97 9.01
C THR A 342 12.57 -28.72 8.47
N GLY A 343 13.00 -27.80 9.34
CA GLY A 343 13.50 -26.47 8.95
C GLY A 343 12.37 -25.52 8.58
N VAL A 344 11.54 -25.89 7.60
CA VAL A 344 10.44 -25.07 7.07
C VAL A 344 9.11 -25.81 7.19
N THR A 345 8.05 -25.08 7.51
CA THR A 345 6.65 -25.45 7.26
C THR A 345 6.15 -24.68 6.06
N ALA A 346 5.69 -25.41 5.05
CA ALA A 346 5.11 -24.91 3.81
C ALA A 346 4.19 -26.01 3.21
N ALA A 347 3.99 -26.08 1.90
CA ALA A 347 2.99 -26.93 1.24
C ALA A 347 3.18 -28.42 1.52
N LEU A 348 4.41 -28.94 1.42
CA LEU A 348 4.67 -30.37 1.64
C LEU A 348 4.44 -30.76 3.10
N LYS A 349 4.98 -29.97 4.04
CA LYS A 349 4.83 -30.24 5.48
C LYS A 349 3.38 -30.16 5.93
N ASN A 350 2.60 -29.24 5.36
CA ASN A 350 1.20 -29.05 5.72
C ASN A 350 0.33 -30.26 5.34
N PHE A 351 0.74 -31.04 4.34
CA PHE A 351 0.05 -32.28 3.96
C PHE A 351 0.10 -33.36 5.06
N MET A 352 0.99 -33.22 6.06
CA MET A 352 1.05 -34.09 7.23
C MET A 352 -0.23 -34.03 8.09
N GLY A 353 -1.06 -33.00 7.91
CA GLY A 353 -2.39 -32.92 8.52
C GLY A 353 -3.44 -33.83 7.85
N VAL A 354 -3.12 -34.48 6.73
CA VAL A 354 -4.01 -35.44 6.06
C VAL A 354 -4.07 -36.79 6.76
N PRO A 355 -2.95 -37.53 6.98
CA PRO A 355 -2.99 -38.83 7.61
C PRO A 355 -3.36 -38.77 9.10
N SER A 356 -3.80 -39.90 9.66
CA SER A 356 -3.99 -40.02 11.10
C SER A 356 -2.62 -40.08 11.77
N ILE A 357 -2.31 -39.07 12.58
CA ILE A 357 -1.06 -39.02 13.32
C ILE A 357 -0.98 -40.11 14.41
N HIS A 358 -2.12 -40.56 14.95
CA HIS A 358 -2.16 -41.63 15.97
C HIS A 358 -1.92 -43.03 15.39
N LYS A 359 -2.16 -43.21 14.08
CA LYS A 359 -1.89 -44.47 13.36
C LYS A 359 -0.60 -44.44 12.53
N THR A 360 0.15 -43.34 12.60
CA THR A 360 1.42 -43.15 11.88
C THR A 360 2.59 -43.26 12.84
N VAL A 361 3.60 -44.06 12.50
CA VAL A 361 4.82 -44.24 13.31
C VAL A 361 5.99 -43.45 12.73
N ASN A 362 6.78 -42.81 13.60
CA ASN A 362 7.99 -42.05 13.23
C ASN A 362 7.77 -40.97 12.16
N VAL A 363 6.62 -40.29 12.19
CA VAL A 363 6.14 -39.38 11.14
C VAL A 363 7.19 -38.39 10.64
N HIS A 364 7.94 -37.73 11.53
CA HIS A 364 8.96 -36.74 11.14
C HIS A 364 10.18 -37.38 10.45
N HIS A 365 10.59 -38.58 10.89
CA HIS A 365 11.70 -39.29 10.26
C HIS A 365 11.31 -39.77 8.85
N ASP A 366 10.15 -40.38 8.72
CA ASP A 366 9.65 -40.87 7.43
C ASP A 366 9.40 -39.72 6.44
N LEU A 367 8.78 -38.64 6.92
CA LEU A 367 8.61 -37.39 6.17
C LEU A 367 9.91 -36.83 5.60
N ILE A 368 10.97 -36.75 6.43
CA ILE A 368 12.24 -36.14 6.03
C ILE A 368 13.00 -37.08 5.10
N TYR A 369 13.15 -38.35 5.46
CA TYR A 369 14.12 -39.24 4.81
C TYR A 369 13.54 -40.17 3.76
N GLN A 370 12.24 -40.46 3.81
CA GLN A 370 11.62 -41.53 3.00
C GLN A 370 10.46 -41.04 2.12
N GLY A 371 10.22 -39.72 2.07
CA GLY A 371 9.25 -39.11 1.18
C GLY A 371 7.80 -39.46 1.51
N PHE A 372 7.45 -39.57 2.80
CA PHE A 372 6.09 -39.93 3.25
C PHE A 372 4.99 -39.10 2.59
N MET A 373 5.16 -37.77 2.46
CA MET A 373 4.15 -36.91 1.84
C MET A 373 3.99 -37.18 0.35
N GLY A 374 5.06 -37.56 -0.34
CA GLY A 374 4.98 -38.00 -1.73
C GLY A 374 4.15 -39.27 -1.88
N ARG A 375 4.28 -40.23 -0.94
CA ARG A 375 3.45 -41.45 -0.93
C ARG A 375 1.99 -41.12 -0.69
N MET A 376 1.72 -40.29 0.32
CA MET A 376 0.38 -39.78 0.62
C MET A 376 -0.27 -39.12 -0.61
N MET A 377 0.45 -38.23 -1.30
CA MET A 377 -0.07 -37.53 -2.48
C MET A 377 -0.28 -38.45 -3.69
N ASN A 378 0.59 -39.44 -3.90
CA ASN A 378 0.45 -40.41 -4.99
C ASN A 378 -0.69 -41.39 -4.75
N GLU A 379 -0.87 -41.85 -3.51
CA GLU A 379 -1.82 -42.93 -3.19
C GLU A 379 -3.23 -42.42 -2.84
N VAL A 380 -3.36 -41.18 -2.35
CA VAL A 380 -4.61 -40.61 -1.84
C VAL A 380 -5.13 -39.48 -2.73
N ILE A 381 -4.46 -38.33 -2.72
CA ILE A 381 -4.88 -37.15 -3.47
C ILE A 381 -3.69 -36.20 -3.66
N PHE A 382 -3.53 -35.68 -4.87
CA PHE A 382 -2.58 -34.63 -5.16
C PHE A 382 -3.34 -33.28 -5.14
N PRO A 383 -2.85 -32.23 -4.45
CA PRO A 383 -3.50 -30.92 -4.46
C PRO A 383 -3.66 -30.37 -5.87
N ASP A 384 -4.83 -29.84 -6.20
CA ASP A 384 -5.07 -29.16 -7.49
C ASP A 384 -4.34 -27.80 -7.53
N LEU A 385 -4.17 -27.17 -6.35
CA LEU A 385 -3.43 -25.92 -6.18
C LEU A 385 -2.85 -25.85 -4.76
N ASN A 386 -1.65 -25.28 -4.63
CA ASN A 386 -1.06 -24.93 -3.35
C ASN A 386 -0.97 -23.40 -3.24
N ILE A 387 -1.34 -22.83 -2.09
CA ILE A 387 -1.28 -21.40 -1.80
C ILE A 387 -0.57 -21.19 -0.45
N ILE A 388 0.68 -20.73 -0.46
CA ILE A 388 1.42 -20.41 0.77
C ILE A 388 1.02 -19.03 1.28
N ASP A 389 0.49 -18.98 2.50
CA ASP A 389 0.32 -17.77 3.28
C ASP A 389 1.65 -17.36 3.94
N ALA A 390 2.22 -16.27 3.44
CA ALA A 390 3.39 -15.61 4.01
C ALA A 390 3.09 -14.12 4.31
N ILE A 391 1.84 -13.79 4.66
CA ILE A 391 1.49 -12.44 5.13
C ILE A 391 2.15 -12.21 6.49
N TRP A 392 1.97 -13.17 7.40
CA TRP A 392 2.67 -13.23 8.69
C TRP A 392 3.60 -14.43 8.70
N VAL A 393 4.90 -14.19 8.83
CA VAL A 393 5.94 -15.21 8.80
C VAL A 393 6.53 -15.35 10.20
N SER A 394 6.71 -16.59 10.68
CA SER A 394 7.40 -16.86 11.95
C SER A 394 8.83 -17.36 11.69
N PRO A 395 9.84 -16.48 11.60
CA PRO A 395 11.21 -16.85 11.22
C PRO A 395 12.04 -17.48 12.35
N ALA A 396 11.57 -17.40 13.60
CA ALA A 396 12.35 -17.80 14.76
C ALA A 396 12.58 -19.32 14.85
N HIS A 397 13.81 -19.71 15.18
CA HIS A 397 14.24 -21.09 15.35
C HIS A 397 14.96 -21.25 16.70
N PRO A 398 14.77 -22.34 17.48
CA PRO A 398 14.06 -23.59 17.19
C PRO A 398 12.59 -23.63 17.67
N ASP A 399 11.92 -22.50 17.79
CA ASP A 399 10.61 -22.44 18.48
C ASP A 399 9.42 -23.05 17.71
N GLY A 400 9.60 -23.33 16.42
CA GLY A 400 8.61 -24.06 15.63
C GLY A 400 8.38 -25.47 16.20
N PRO A 401 7.14 -25.98 16.26
CA PRO A 401 6.03 -25.59 15.39
C PRO A 401 5.17 -24.41 15.88
N ALA A 402 5.40 -23.89 17.09
CA ALA A 402 4.67 -22.73 17.59
C ALA A 402 5.02 -21.46 16.80
N GLY A 403 4.02 -20.61 16.53
CA GLY A 403 4.19 -19.32 15.86
C GLY A 403 3.57 -18.19 16.67
N PRO A 404 4.12 -17.85 17.86
CA PRO A 404 3.53 -16.84 18.71
C PRO A 404 3.61 -15.45 18.06
N TYR A 405 2.66 -14.56 18.37
CA TYR A 405 2.65 -13.18 17.85
C TYR A 405 3.97 -12.47 18.08
N SER A 406 4.60 -12.71 19.22
CA SER A 406 5.88 -12.11 19.60
C SER A 406 7.09 -12.63 18.82
N LYS A 407 6.92 -13.56 17.87
CA LYS A 407 8.01 -14.12 17.04
C LYS A 407 7.66 -14.13 15.55
N ALA A 408 6.60 -13.42 15.17
CA ALA A 408 6.17 -13.29 13.78
C ALA A 408 6.43 -11.87 13.26
N VAL A 409 6.73 -11.77 11.98
CA VAL A 409 6.91 -10.50 11.26
C VAL A 409 5.97 -10.49 10.05
N ARG A 410 5.53 -9.30 9.65
CA ARG A 410 4.64 -9.13 8.51
C ARG A 410 5.48 -9.01 7.22
N ALA A 411 5.29 -9.93 6.28
CA ALA A 411 5.99 -9.95 5.00
C ALA A 411 5.07 -9.67 3.80
N ASN A 412 3.73 -9.73 3.97
CA ASN A 412 2.75 -9.36 2.94
C ASN A 412 2.89 -10.13 1.61
N VAL A 413 3.21 -11.42 1.68
CA VAL A 413 3.35 -12.26 0.50
C VAL A 413 2.31 -13.38 0.48
N LEU A 414 1.69 -13.62 -0.67
CA LEU A 414 1.00 -14.87 -0.99
C LEU A 414 1.71 -15.53 -2.17
N LEU A 415 1.92 -16.84 -2.09
CA LEU A 415 2.51 -17.60 -3.19
C LEU A 415 1.56 -18.70 -3.64
N ALA A 416 1.55 -19.05 -4.92
CA ALA A 416 0.79 -20.18 -5.44
C ALA A 416 1.54 -20.96 -6.52
N GLY A 417 1.19 -22.24 -6.66
CA GLY A 417 1.73 -23.13 -7.68
C GLY A 417 1.11 -24.53 -7.65
N LYS A 418 1.19 -25.25 -8.78
CA LYS A 418 0.74 -26.64 -8.88
C LYS A 418 1.80 -27.64 -8.43
N ASP A 419 3.09 -27.34 -8.63
CA ASP A 419 4.20 -28.12 -8.10
C ASP A 419 4.51 -27.67 -6.65
N PRO A 420 4.16 -28.47 -5.62
CA PRO A 420 4.44 -28.11 -4.23
C PRO A 420 5.93 -28.16 -3.88
N VAL A 421 6.76 -28.89 -4.65
CA VAL A 421 8.21 -28.97 -4.41
C VAL A 421 8.88 -27.68 -4.87
N ALA A 422 8.58 -27.21 -6.08
CA ALA A 422 9.09 -25.93 -6.59
C ALA A 422 8.61 -24.76 -5.72
N LEU A 423 7.34 -24.79 -5.31
CA LEU A 423 6.75 -23.75 -4.46
C LEU A 423 7.41 -23.68 -3.08
N ASP A 424 7.63 -24.82 -2.42
CA ASP A 424 8.33 -24.86 -1.13
C ASP A 424 9.79 -24.42 -1.26
N TRP A 425 10.51 -24.91 -2.28
CA TRP A 425 11.89 -24.50 -2.56
C TRP A 425 11.99 -22.97 -2.70
N TYR A 426 11.09 -22.36 -3.49
CA TYR A 426 11.06 -20.91 -3.69
C TYR A 426 10.73 -20.16 -2.39
N ALA A 427 9.68 -20.56 -1.68
CA ALA A 427 9.26 -19.90 -0.44
C ALA A 427 10.33 -19.98 0.65
N GLY A 428 11.02 -21.12 0.78
CA GLY A 428 12.17 -21.27 1.67
C GLY A 428 13.31 -20.31 1.29
N LYS A 429 13.75 -20.35 0.03
CA LYS A 429 14.93 -19.61 -0.45
C LYS A 429 14.75 -18.10 -0.55
N HIS A 430 13.58 -17.66 -1.02
CA HIS A 430 13.35 -16.27 -1.44
C HIS A 430 12.38 -15.50 -0.54
N VAL A 431 11.78 -16.15 0.46
CA VAL A 431 10.93 -15.49 1.47
C VAL A 431 11.43 -15.76 2.89
N LEU A 432 11.41 -17.01 3.35
CA LEU A 432 11.72 -17.33 4.75
C LEU A 432 13.21 -17.16 5.08
N TYR A 433 14.12 -17.63 4.22
CA TYR A 433 15.56 -17.50 4.44
C TYR A 433 16.01 -16.03 4.51
N PRO A 434 15.65 -15.14 3.56
CA PRO A 434 15.99 -13.72 3.64
C PRO A 434 15.49 -13.04 4.91
N ILE A 435 14.29 -13.39 5.40
CA ILE A 435 13.75 -12.82 6.65
C ILE A 435 14.53 -13.35 7.86
N SER A 436 14.71 -14.67 7.93
CA SER A 436 15.27 -15.34 9.12
C SER A 436 16.80 -15.25 9.23
N GLY A 437 17.52 -15.25 8.11
CA GLY A 437 18.97 -15.39 8.05
C GLY A 437 19.51 -16.78 8.41
N TYR A 438 18.64 -17.78 8.64
CA TYR A 438 19.08 -19.13 9.02
C TYR A 438 19.24 -20.03 7.79
N GLY A 439 20.45 -20.51 7.54
CA GLY A 439 20.76 -21.35 6.36
C GLY A 439 19.93 -22.64 6.27
N ARG A 440 19.39 -23.15 7.39
CA ARG A 440 18.44 -24.27 7.40
C ARG A 440 17.10 -24.00 6.68
N HIS A 441 16.77 -22.73 6.42
CA HIS A 441 15.60 -22.34 5.62
C HIS A 441 15.95 -22.18 4.13
N ASP A 442 17.24 -22.14 3.78
CA ASP A 442 17.71 -22.13 2.41
C ASP A 442 17.88 -23.59 1.91
N PRO A 443 17.07 -24.02 0.92
CA PRO A 443 17.16 -25.37 0.38
C PRO A 443 18.50 -25.67 -0.29
N ASP A 444 19.32 -24.67 -0.61
CA ASP A 444 20.62 -24.87 -1.27
C ASP A 444 21.82 -24.79 -0.31
N THR A 445 21.57 -24.58 0.98
CA THR A 445 22.64 -24.59 1.98
C THR A 445 23.33 -25.96 2.02
N PRO A 446 24.68 -26.04 1.85
CA PRO A 446 25.39 -27.32 1.74
C PRO A 446 25.17 -28.29 2.92
N TYR A 447 25.08 -29.58 2.61
CA TYR A 447 24.93 -30.67 3.57
C TYR A 447 26.01 -31.75 3.37
N GLY A 448 26.79 -32.09 4.40
CA GLY A 448 27.73 -33.21 4.38
C GLY A 448 28.12 -33.70 5.78
N GLU A 449 28.58 -34.95 5.89
CA GLU A 449 28.95 -35.62 7.17
C GLU A 449 30.11 -34.95 7.95
N GLY A 450 30.68 -33.84 7.45
CA GLY A 450 31.76 -33.09 8.09
C GLY A 450 31.50 -31.58 8.30
N THR A 451 30.37 -31.05 7.85
CA THR A 451 30.00 -29.65 8.12
C THR A 451 29.51 -29.53 9.56
N ASN A 452 29.99 -28.52 10.32
CA ASN A 452 29.49 -28.28 11.67
C ASN A 452 27.98 -28.00 11.59
N PRO A 453 27.12 -28.82 12.21
CA PRO A 453 25.66 -28.69 12.07
C PRO A 453 25.08 -27.41 12.69
N TYR A 454 25.92 -26.51 13.23
CA TYR A 454 25.53 -25.24 13.88
C TYR A 454 26.37 -24.04 13.42
N HIS A 455 26.69 -23.94 12.12
CA HIS A 455 27.46 -22.81 11.60
C HIS A 455 26.80 -21.43 11.86
N ASP A 456 25.50 -21.39 12.15
CA ASP A 456 24.72 -20.19 12.50
C ASP A 456 24.56 -19.96 14.02
N GLY A 457 25.08 -20.85 14.88
CA GLY A 457 24.97 -20.76 16.33
C GLY A 457 23.66 -21.30 16.94
N THR A 458 22.78 -21.91 16.14
CA THR A 458 21.52 -22.51 16.62
C THR A 458 21.74 -23.84 17.38
N ARG A 459 20.74 -24.31 18.14
CA ARG A 459 20.84 -25.56 18.93
C ARG A 459 20.58 -26.81 18.07
N ASN A 460 21.08 -27.96 18.53
CA ASN A 460 20.73 -29.28 17.98
C ASN A 460 19.23 -29.56 18.15
N THR A 461 18.52 -29.82 17.06
CA THR A 461 17.10 -30.22 17.11
C THR A 461 16.88 -31.73 17.05
N GLY A 462 17.94 -32.53 16.94
CA GLY A 462 17.87 -33.97 16.72
C GLY A 462 17.69 -34.37 15.25
N TYR A 463 17.73 -33.41 14.34
CA TYR A 463 17.55 -33.58 12.89
C TYR A 463 18.73 -32.96 12.11
N PRO A 464 18.93 -33.35 10.83
CA PRO A 464 19.94 -32.75 9.96
C PRO A 464 19.78 -31.24 9.88
N TYR A 465 20.90 -30.51 9.78
CA TYR A 465 20.84 -29.05 9.71
C TYR A 465 19.99 -28.55 8.52
N ASN A 466 20.17 -29.13 7.33
CA ASN A 466 19.30 -28.88 6.17
C ASN A 466 18.25 -29.99 5.96
N ALA A 467 17.51 -30.34 7.01
CA ALA A 467 16.39 -31.28 6.92
C ALA A 467 15.33 -30.85 5.89
N PHE A 468 15.22 -29.55 5.62
CA PHE A 468 14.32 -29.00 4.61
C PHE A 468 14.67 -29.52 3.21
N ARG A 469 15.94 -29.40 2.80
CA ARG A 469 16.42 -29.94 1.52
C ARG A 469 16.22 -31.45 1.41
N VAL A 470 16.54 -32.20 2.46
CA VAL A 470 16.38 -33.67 2.47
C VAL A 470 14.91 -34.07 2.28
N MET A 471 13.99 -33.34 2.93
CA MET A 471 12.54 -33.55 2.78
C MET A 471 12.06 -33.24 1.35
N LEU A 472 12.52 -32.15 0.74
CA LEU A 472 12.19 -31.80 -0.64
C LEU A 472 12.66 -32.89 -1.61
N GLU A 473 13.90 -33.35 -1.48
CA GLU A 473 14.48 -34.37 -2.36
C GLU A 473 13.80 -35.74 -2.21
N SER A 474 13.58 -36.20 -0.97
CA SER A 474 12.94 -37.49 -0.72
C SER A 474 11.49 -37.49 -1.20
N THR A 475 10.76 -36.40 -0.98
CA THR A 475 9.38 -36.24 -1.46
C THR A 475 9.30 -36.16 -2.97
N ALA A 476 10.16 -35.36 -3.63
CA ALA A 476 10.22 -35.26 -5.08
C ALA A 476 10.55 -36.60 -5.75
N SER A 477 11.48 -37.37 -5.16
CA SER A 477 11.82 -38.71 -5.64
C SER A 477 10.61 -39.63 -5.65
N VAL A 478 9.85 -39.66 -4.56
CA VAL A 478 8.65 -40.50 -4.45
C VAL A 478 7.53 -40.02 -5.39
N LEU A 479 7.29 -38.71 -5.50
CA LEU A 479 6.30 -38.15 -6.43
C LEU A 479 6.60 -38.56 -7.88
N ARG A 480 7.87 -38.47 -8.30
CA ARG A 480 8.30 -38.90 -9.64
C ARG A 480 8.13 -40.39 -9.88
N GLN A 481 8.35 -41.24 -8.86
CA GLN A 481 8.05 -42.68 -8.95
C GLN A 481 6.56 -42.96 -9.18
N GLY A 482 5.68 -42.09 -8.70
CA GLY A 482 4.24 -42.12 -8.98
C GLY A 482 3.83 -41.43 -10.29
N GLY A 483 4.78 -41.00 -11.12
CA GLY A 483 4.52 -40.36 -12.42
C GLY A 483 4.20 -38.86 -12.34
N ARG A 484 4.45 -38.19 -11.20
CA ARG A 484 4.29 -36.74 -11.07
C ARG A 484 5.57 -36.03 -11.47
N ASP A 485 5.49 -35.08 -12.40
CA ASP A 485 6.60 -34.18 -12.68
C ASP A 485 6.63 -33.05 -11.66
N VAL A 486 7.74 -32.94 -10.95
CA VAL A 486 8.02 -31.94 -9.91
C VAL A 486 9.51 -31.61 -9.92
N THR A 487 9.91 -30.43 -9.47
CA THR A 487 11.30 -29.95 -9.59
C THR A 487 11.82 -29.20 -8.35
N LEU A 488 13.12 -29.36 -8.10
CA LEU A 488 13.92 -28.45 -7.26
C LEU A 488 14.90 -27.63 -8.10
N ASP A 489 14.91 -27.85 -9.42
CA ASP A 489 15.84 -27.22 -10.36
C ASP A 489 15.25 -25.87 -10.83
N PRO A 490 15.86 -24.73 -10.46
CA PRO A 490 15.38 -23.40 -10.86
C PRO A 490 15.39 -23.18 -12.37
N ALA A 491 16.21 -23.94 -13.12
CA ALA A 491 16.24 -23.90 -14.58
C ALA A 491 14.93 -24.39 -15.20
N ARG A 492 14.13 -25.18 -14.48
CA ARG A 492 12.83 -25.70 -14.93
C ARG A 492 11.64 -24.86 -14.43
N MET A 493 11.89 -23.81 -13.64
CA MET A 493 10.84 -22.99 -13.03
C MET A 493 10.62 -21.69 -13.82
N THR A 494 9.37 -21.24 -13.92
CA THR A 494 9.08 -19.81 -14.14
C THR A 494 8.57 -19.22 -12.84
N VAL A 495 9.20 -18.17 -12.37
CA VAL A 495 8.72 -17.41 -11.22
C VAL A 495 8.20 -16.07 -11.69
N ARG A 496 6.94 -15.80 -11.38
CA ARG A 496 6.24 -14.56 -11.68
C ARG A 496 5.96 -13.84 -10.37
N VAL A 497 6.30 -12.57 -10.29
CA VAL A 497 6.08 -11.74 -9.10
C VAL A 497 5.23 -10.54 -9.47
N ARG A 498 4.21 -10.26 -8.67
CA ARG A 498 3.31 -9.10 -8.80
C ARG A 498 3.32 -8.30 -7.52
N ASP A 499 3.80 -7.07 -7.60
CA ASP A 499 3.77 -6.11 -6.51
C ASP A 499 2.45 -5.34 -6.50
N LEU A 500 1.66 -5.49 -5.43
CA LEU A 500 0.39 -4.76 -5.29
C LEU A 500 0.56 -3.30 -4.92
N ASN A 501 1.74 -2.84 -4.49
CA ASN A 501 1.99 -1.40 -4.31
C ASN A 501 2.11 -0.65 -5.64
N VAL A 502 2.39 -1.35 -6.75
CA VAL A 502 2.41 -0.74 -8.07
C VAL A 502 0.98 -0.32 -8.43
N GLY A 503 0.71 0.99 -8.38
CA GLY A 503 -0.63 1.56 -8.53
C GLY A 503 -1.35 1.95 -7.23
N LEU A 504 -0.82 1.61 -6.04
CA LEU A 504 -1.34 2.07 -4.73
C LEU A 504 -0.67 3.36 -4.24
N ARG A 505 0.38 3.82 -4.94
CA ARG A 505 0.95 5.14 -4.72
C ARG A 505 0.50 6.08 -5.82
N TRP A 506 -0.34 7.05 -5.49
CA TRP A 506 -0.75 8.07 -6.44
C TRP A 506 0.12 9.29 -6.23
N SER A 507 1.09 9.46 -7.12
CA SER A 507 1.84 10.70 -7.19
C SER A 507 1.12 11.70 -8.08
N GLY A 508 1.25 12.98 -7.74
CA GLY A 508 0.64 14.05 -8.50
C GLY A 508 0.93 15.41 -7.89
N GLY A 509 0.21 16.40 -8.41
CA GLY A 509 0.12 17.70 -7.79
C GLY A 509 -0.92 18.54 -8.51
N HIS A 510 -1.48 19.51 -7.79
CA HIS A 510 -2.53 20.37 -8.29
C HIS A 510 -2.33 21.79 -7.79
N CYS A 511 -2.86 22.76 -8.52
CA CYS A 511 -2.88 24.16 -8.12
C CYS A 511 -4.28 24.71 -8.30
N VAL A 512 -4.66 25.63 -7.42
CA VAL A 512 -5.90 26.38 -7.54
C VAL A 512 -5.62 27.85 -7.29
N THR A 513 -6.34 28.71 -8.01
CA THR A 513 -6.43 30.12 -7.68
C THR A 513 -7.48 30.29 -6.57
N GLY A 514 -7.13 31.06 -5.53
CA GLY A 514 -8.08 31.34 -4.45
C GLY A 514 -9.31 32.09 -4.97
N VAL A 515 -10.41 32.03 -4.21
CA VAL A 515 -11.60 32.84 -4.52
C VAL A 515 -11.51 34.19 -3.83
N ASP A 516 -11.94 35.24 -4.52
CA ASP A 516 -11.86 36.63 -4.04
C ASP A 516 -12.87 36.97 -2.92
N SER A 517 -13.86 36.10 -2.72
CA SER A 517 -14.91 36.24 -1.73
C SER A 517 -15.68 34.92 -1.54
N PRO A 518 -16.10 34.59 -0.31
CA PRO A 518 -17.04 33.52 -0.04
C PRO A 518 -18.40 33.75 -0.72
N GLY A 519 -19.16 32.68 -0.95
CA GLY A 519 -20.45 32.70 -1.67
C GLY A 519 -21.46 31.72 -1.06
N THR A 520 -22.74 31.92 -1.37
CA THR A 520 -23.85 31.07 -0.92
C THR A 520 -24.18 29.95 -1.91
N GLU A 521 -23.66 30.03 -3.14
CA GLU A 521 -23.85 29.04 -4.19
C GLU A 521 -22.51 28.69 -4.82
N TRP A 522 -22.29 27.40 -5.09
CA TRP A 522 -21.07 26.88 -5.72
C TRP A 522 -21.42 25.71 -6.64
N HIS A 523 -20.79 25.65 -7.80
CA HIS A 523 -21.06 24.62 -8.81
C HIS A 523 -19.78 23.99 -9.36
N PHE A 524 -19.86 22.71 -9.72
CA PHE A 524 -18.79 21.87 -10.28
C PHE A 524 -19.37 20.98 -11.37
N ALA A 525 -18.81 20.97 -12.57
CA ALA A 525 -19.35 20.22 -13.71
C ALA A 525 -18.73 18.82 -13.89
N GLU A 526 -17.51 18.63 -13.41
CA GLU A 526 -16.83 17.34 -13.32
C GLU A 526 -17.02 16.72 -11.92
N GLY A 527 -17.01 15.39 -11.92
CA GLY A 527 -16.99 14.52 -10.76
C GLY A 527 -17.19 13.06 -11.18
N THR A 528 -16.63 12.11 -10.45
CA THR A 528 -16.85 10.67 -10.69
C THR A 528 -16.52 9.83 -9.47
N THR A 529 -17.27 8.74 -9.30
CA THR A 529 -17.04 7.66 -8.33
C THR A 529 -16.59 6.35 -9.00
N ARG A 530 -16.15 6.42 -10.26
CA ARG A 530 -15.56 5.26 -10.97
C ARG A 530 -14.35 4.71 -10.24
N GLU A 531 -14.07 3.43 -10.47
CA GLU A 531 -12.85 2.79 -9.99
C GLU A 531 -11.61 3.57 -10.45
N GLY A 532 -10.64 3.71 -9.56
CA GLY A 532 -9.43 4.49 -9.80
C GLY A 532 -9.57 6.00 -9.55
N PHE A 533 -10.70 6.50 -9.03
CA PHE A 533 -10.87 7.89 -8.63
C PHE A 533 -11.32 8.01 -7.17
N GLU A 534 -10.78 8.98 -6.46
CA GLU A 534 -11.28 9.47 -5.18
C GLU A 534 -11.66 10.94 -5.31
N GLU A 535 -12.96 11.23 -5.26
CA GLU A 535 -13.48 12.60 -5.27
C GLU A 535 -13.82 13.05 -3.86
N TRP A 536 -13.43 14.28 -3.56
CA TRP A 536 -13.62 14.93 -2.29
C TRP A 536 -14.23 16.31 -2.50
N LEU A 537 -15.03 16.77 -1.54
CA LEU A 537 -15.57 18.13 -1.52
C LEU A 537 -15.21 18.81 -0.21
N CYS A 538 -14.47 19.91 -0.31
CA CYS A 538 -13.96 20.70 0.82
C CYS A 538 -14.81 21.95 1.00
N LEU A 539 -15.38 22.14 2.18
CA LEU A 539 -16.23 23.29 2.52
C LEU A 539 -15.63 24.03 3.72
N GLN A 540 -15.27 25.30 3.52
CA GLN A 540 -14.80 26.18 4.59
C GLN A 540 -15.94 27.10 5.04
N ASN A 541 -16.17 27.12 6.35
CA ASN A 541 -17.04 28.08 7.00
C ASN A 541 -16.20 29.19 7.66
N PRO A 542 -16.10 30.38 7.03
CA PRO A 542 -15.37 31.51 7.62
C PRO A 542 -16.18 32.25 8.70
N GLN A 543 -17.42 31.83 9.00
CA GLN A 543 -18.30 32.51 9.93
C GLN A 543 -18.01 32.12 11.39
N GLY A 544 -18.32 33.03 12.31
CA GLY A 544 -18.24 32.78 13.76
C GLY A 544 -19.41 31.95 14.34
N HIS A 545 -20.26 31.37 13.50
CA HIS A 545 -21.38 30.51 13.86
C HIS A 545 -21.49 29.33 12.89
N ALA A 546 -22.21 28.27 13.28
CA ALA A 546 -22.39 27.09 12.44
C ALA A 546 -23.27 27.39 11.22
N VAL A 547 -22.99 26.74 10.09
CA VAL A 547 -23.67 26.97 8.80
C VAL A 547 -24.18 25.67 8.22
N ARG A 548 -25.44 25.64 7.76
CA ARG A 548 -25.99 24.52 7.01
C ARG A 548 -25.74 24.70 5.51
N ALA A 549 -25.22 23.65 4.87
CA ALA A 549 -25.05 23.56 3.43
C ALA A 549 -25.80 22.34 2.86
N GLY A 550 -26.56 22.55 1.79
CA GLY A 550 -27.16 21.51 0.97
C GLY A 550 -26.30 21.26 -0.28
N ILE A 551 -26.20 20.00 -0.71
CA ILE A 551 -25.36 19.57 -1.83
C ILE A 551 -26.20 18.67 -2.73
N ASP A 552 -26.39 19.05 -3.99
CA ASP A 552 -27.04 18.23 -5.01
C ASP A 552 -25.99 17.64 -5.94
N PHE A 553 -25.97 16.31 -6.06
CA PHE A 553 -25.17 15.59 -7.05
C PHE A 553 -26.06 15.16 -8.22
N MET A 554 -25.73 15.61 -9.43
CA MET A 554 -26.51 15.34 -10.65
C MET A 554 -25.73 14.42 -11.59
N THR A 555 -26.36 13.33 -12.05
CA THR A 555 -25.78 12.39 -13.02
C THR A 555 -26.15 12.74 -14.46
N GLY A 556 -25.51 12.08 -15.44
CA GLY A 556 -25.86 12.25 -16.86
C GLY A 556 -27.25 11.74 -17.23
N GLU A 557 -27.80 10.81 -16.44
CA GLU A 557 -29.13 10.24 -16.62
C GLU A 557 -30.24 11.09 -15.96
N GLY A 558 -29.89 12.24 -15.37
CA GLY A 558 -30.83 13.14 -14.69
C GLY A 558 -31.22 12.69 -13.27
N GLU A 559 -30.50 11.73 -12.68
CA GLU A 559 -30.64 11.40 -11.26
C GLU A 559 -30.01 12.50 -10.41
N VAL A 560 -30.76 13.01 -9.42
CA VAL A 560 -30.27 14.00 -8.46
C VAL A 560 -30.31 13.40 -7.06
N THR A 561 -29.16 13.37 -6.38
CA THR A 561 -29.03 12.96 -4.97
C THR A 561 -28.67 14.16 -4.11
N THR A 562 -29.49 14.46 -3.10
CA THR A 562 -29.28 15.61 -2.21
C THR A 562 -28.74 15.17 -0.85
N HIS A 563 -27.72 15.86 -0.36
CA HIS A 563 -27.15 15.72 0.98
C HIS A 563 -27.17 17.06 1.73
N SER A 564 -27.14 17.03 3.06
CA SER A 564 -27.00 18.21 3.89
C SER A 564 -25.91 18.02 4.94
N LEU A 565 -25.10 19.06 5.16
CA LEU A 565 -24.02 19.07 6.13
C LEU A 565 -24.13 20.33 7.00
N GLU A 566 -23.77 20.20 8.28
CA GLU A 566 -23.56 21.34 9.19
C GLU A 566 -22.06 21.59 9.35
N LEU A 567 -21.62 22.82 9.06
CA LEU A 567 -20.24 23.26 9.14
C LEU A 567 -20.03 24.04 10.44
N ALA A 568 -19.07 23.62 11.27
CA ALA A 568 -18.76 24.32 12.52
C ALA A 568 -18.19 25.74 12.25
N PRO A 569 -18.27 26.68 13.21
CA PRO A 569 -17.66 28.01 13.09
C PRO A 569 -16.16 27.96 12.79
N HIS A 570 -15.66 28.85 11.94
CA HIS A 570 -14.23 28.97 11.60
C HIS A 570 -13.53 27.63 11.31
N SER A 571 -14.21 26.75 10.56
CA SER A 571 -13.75 25.38 10.36
C SER A 571 -13.81 24.98 8.89
N ARG A 572 -13.16 23.85 8.59
CA ARG A 572 -13.24 23.15 7.32
C ARG A 572 -13.88 21.78 7.53
N SER A 573 -14.76 21.39 6.61
CA SER A 573 -15.27 20.03 6.49
C SER A 573 -14.95 19.42 5.13
N THR A 574 -14.76 18.11 5.09
CA THR A 574 -14.36 17.37 3.89
C THR A 574 -15.23 16.15 3.73
N LEU A 575 -15.82 16.01 2.55
CA LEU A 575 -16.73 14.92 2.22
C LEU A 575 -16.09 14.00 1.19
N HIS A 576 -16.10 12.69 1.45
CA HIS A 576 -15.70 11.68 0.47
C HIS A 576 -16.90 11.33 -0.42
N VAL A 577 -16.91 11.82 -1.66
CA VAL A 577 -18.06 11.69 -2.56
C VAL A 577 -18.31 10.23 -2.94
N ASN A 578 -17.26 9.44 -3.15
CA ASN A 578 -17.37 8.00 -3.46
C ASN A 578 -18.13 7.21 -2.38
N HIS A 579 -17.89 7.53 -1.09
CA HIS A 579 -18.62 6.89 0.02
C HIS A 579 -20.10 7.26 -0.01
N LEU A 580 -20.42 8.52 -0.33
CA LEU A 580 -21.79 9.03 -0.28
C LEU A 580 -22.65 8.44 -1.40
N LEU A 581 -22.12 8.31 -2.61
CA LEU A 581 -22.91 7.99 -3.81
C LEU A 581 -22.80 6.53 -4.27
N GLY A 582 -21.82 5.79 -3.75
CA GLY A 582 -21.47 4.46 -4.24
C GLY A 582 -20.65 4.49 -5.54
N PRO A 583 -20.12 3.35 -5.98
CA PRO A 583 -19.17 3.29 -7.09
C PRO A 583 -19.83 3.49 -8.47
N GLY A 584 -19.04 3.89 -9.46
CA GLY A 584 -19.37 3.78 -10.89
C GLY A 584 -20.25 4.88 -11.47
N LYS A 585 -20.33 6.06 -10.84
CA LYS A 585 -21.17 7.18 -11.31
C LYS A 585 -20.33 8.36 -11.77
N ASP A 586 -20.75 9.04 -12.85
CA ASP A 586 -20.26 10.38 -13.18
C ASP A 586 -21.24 11.41 -12.63
N VAL A 587 -20.72 12.40 -11.92
CA VAL A 587 -21.51 13.35 -11.14
C VAL A 587 -21.03 14.79 -11.36
N SER A 588 -21.93 15.72 -11.12
CA SER A 588 -21.66 17.16 -11.01
C SER A 588 -22.27 17.61 -9.69
N ALA A 589 -21.75 18.67 -9.07
CA ALA A 589 -22.20 19.09 -7.75
C ALA A 589 -22.73 20.54 -7.78
N SER A 590 -23.78 20.80 -7.01
CA SER A 590 -24.26 22.15 -6.68
C SER A 590 -24.39 22.28 -5.17
N VAL A 591 -23.70 23.23 -4.57
CA VAL A 591 -23.73 23.53 -3.13
C VAL A 591 -24.53 24.80 -2.90
N ARG A 592 -25.46 24.77 -1.94
CA ARG A 592 -26.22 25.94 -1.47
C ARG A 592 -26.09 26.07 0.03
N ALA A 593 -25.72 27.26 0.52
CA ALA A 593 -25.55 27.55 1.94
C ALA A 593 -26.38 28.77 2.36
N GLU A 594 -26.81 28.80 3.61
CA GLU A 594 -27.63 29.89 4.17
C GLU A 594 -26.84 31.21 4.30
N VAL A 595 -25.51 31.12 4.40
CA VAL A 595 -24.58 32.25 4.48
C VAL A 595 -23.31 31.93 3.69
N PRO A 596 -22.48 32.94 3.33
CA PRO A 596 -21.30 32.73 2.49
C PRO A 596 -20.27 31.76 3.09
N ILE A 597 -19.91 30.74 2.30
CA ILE A 597 -18.87 29.72 2.54
C ILE A 597 -17.91 29.65 1.35
N VAL A 598 -16.87 28.82 1.42
CA VAL A 598 -15.96 28.55 0.28
C VAL A 598 -15.94 27.06 -0.03
N CYS A 599 -15.92 26.70 -1.31
CA CYS A 599 -15.95 25.31 -1.76
C CYS A 599 -14.85 25.00 -2.78
N GLU A 600 -14.12 23.90 -2.56
CA GLU A 600 -13.14 23.34 -3.50
C GLU A 600 -13.35 21.83 -3.66
N ARG A 601 -13.02 21.28 -4.83
CA ARG A 601 -13.16 19.86 -5.15
C ARG A 601 -11.81 19.25 -5.53
N PRO A 602 -11.10 18.61 -4.58
CA PRO A 602 -9.99 17.74 -4.91
C PRO A 602 -10.45 16.41 -5.49
N MET A 603 -9.68 15.90 -6.44
CA MET A 603 -9.74 14.53 -6.92
C MET A 603 -8.34 13.94 -6.99
N TYR A 604 -8.21 12.70 -6.57
CA TYR A 604 -7.00 11.91 -6.73
C TYR A 604 -7.33 10.66 -7.54
N PHE A 605 -6.42 10.19 -8.39
CA PHE A 605 -6.74 9.09 -9.30
C PHE A 605 -5.56 8.26 -9.76
N LEU A 606 -5.88 7.04 -10.20
CA LEU A 606 -5.15 6.20 -11.13
C LEU A 606 -6.00 6.00 -12.38
N TYR A 607 -5.91 6.96 -13.28
CA TYR A 607 -6.69 6.99 -14.51
C TYR A 607 -6.31 5.81 -15.42
N ASN A 608 -7.33 5.08 -15.89
CA ASN A 608 -7.20 3.84 -16.67
C ASN A 608 -6.25 2.79 -16.05
N GLY A 609 -6.13 2.77 -14.71
CA GLY A 609 -5.24 1.85 -14.01
C GLY A 609 -3.73 2.11 -14.23
N ALA A 610 -3.37 3.22 -14.87
CA ALA A 610 -2.00 3.47 -15.33
C ALA A 610 -1.47 4.88 -15.03
N TRP A 611 -2.28 5.93 -15.08
CA TRP A 611 -1.82 7.31 -14.92
C TRP A 611 -2.21 7.84 -13.55
N SER A 612 -1.24 7.91 -12.63
CA SER A 612 -1.50 8.53 -11.33
C SER A 612 -1.55 10.05 -11.45
N GLY A 613 -2.38 10.68 -10.64
CA GLY A 613 -2.44 12.13 -10.53
C GLY A 613 -3.49 12.60 -9.54
N GLY A 614 -3.75 13.89 -9.60
CA GLY A 614 -4.85 14.53 -8.87
C GLY A 614 -4.97 15.98 -9.28
N HIS A 615 -6.17 16.54 -9.10
CA HIS A 615 -6.47 17.91 -9.44
C HIS A 615 -7.46 18.52 -8.46
N CYS A 616 -7.44 19.84 -8.35
CA CYS A 616 -8.34 20.61 -7.50
C CYS A 616 -8.91 21.77 -8.31
N VAL A 617 -10.16 22.13 -8.04
CA VAL A 617 -10.82 23.32 -8.58
C VAL A 617 -11.60 24.03 -7.48
N SER A 618 -11.59 25.36 -7.53
CA SER A 618 -12.57 26.19 -6.81
C SER A 618 -13.89 26.12 -7.53
N GLY A 619 -15.00 25.99 -6.78
CA GLY A 619 -16.31 26.03 -7.39
C GLY A 619 -16.59 27.38 -8.05
N VAL A 620 -17.50 27.41 -9.02
CA VAL A 620 -17.98 28.67 -9.59
C VAL A 620 -19.24 29.14 -8.88
N LYS A 621 -19.35 30.45 -8.64
CA LYS A 621 -20.46 31.03 -7.86
C LYS A 621 -21.78 31.13 -8.64
N ALA A 622 -21.75 31.05 -9.97
CA ALA A 622 -22.94 31.16 -10.81
C ALA A 622 -22.76 30.45 -12.15
N PRO A 623 -23.81 29.80 -12.68
CA PRO A 623 -23.84 29.32 -14.06
C PRO A 623 -23.88 30.51 -15.04
N GLY A 624 -23.44 30.28 -16.28
CA GLY A 624 -23.34 31.31 -17.32
C GLY A 624 -23.69 30.77 -18.70
N ALA A 625 -23.92 31.68 -19.65
CA ALA A 625 -24.23 31.32 -21.04
C ALA A 625 -22.98 31.06 -21.90
N GLU A 626 -21.81 31.56 -21.48
CA GLU A 626 -20.55 31.43 -22.23
C GLU A 626 -19.40 31.08 -21.27
N TRP A 627 -18.53 30.18 -21.72
CA TRP A 627 -17.36 29.70 -20.98
C TRP A 627 -16.16 29.53 -21.92
N TYR A 628 -14.96 29.86 -21.44
CA TYR A 628 -13.73 29.87 -22.23
C TYR A 628 -12.61 29.08 -21.56
N PHE A 629 -11.80 28.41 -22.38
CA PHE A 629 -10.62 27.64 -21.98
C PHE A 629 -9.48 27.91 -22.96
N ALA A 630 -8.31 28.33 -22.48
CA ALA A 630 -7.18 28.69 -23.34
C ALA A 630 -6.24 27.52 -23.68
N GLU A 631 -6.24 26.47 -22.86
CA GLU A 631 -5.52 25.22 -23.11
C GLU A 631 -6.47 24.09 -23.54
N GLY A 632 -5.91 23.16 -24.31
CA GLY A 632 -6.51 21.90 -24.71
C GLY A 632 -5.61 21.22 -25.74
N THR A 633 -5.58 19.89 -25.74
CA THR A 633 -4.91 19.13 -26.80
C THR A 633 -5.58 17.78 -27.02
N ALA A 634 -5.57 17.32 -28.26
CA ALA A 634 -6.00 15.99 -28.70
C ALA A 634 -4.80 15.15 -29.18
N ARG A 635 -3.58 15.55 -28.80
CA ARG A 635 -2.35 14.80 -29.06
C ARG A 635 -2.35 13.43 -28.38
N GLY A 636 -1.47 12.56 -28.86
CA GLY A 636 -1.17 11.29 -28.20
C GLY A 636 -0.66 11.52 -26.77
N GLY A 637 -1.10 10.67 -25.83
CA GLY A 637 -0.73 10.80 -24.42
C GLY A 637 -1.58 11.79 -23.62
N PHE A 638 -2.62 12.40 -24.20
CA PHE A 638 -3.57 13.27 -23.48
C PHE A 638 -5.01 12.83 -23.73
N ASP A 639 -5.81 12.83 -22.66
CA ASP A 639 -7.24 12.63 -22.69
C ASP A 639 -7.92 13.89 -22.13
N THR A 640 -8.33 14.78 -23.04
CA THR A 640 -9.01 16.04 -22.71
C THR A 640 -10.52 15.89 -22.82
N TYR A 641 -11.23 16.35 -21.79
CA TYR A 641 -12.68 16.35 -21.74
C TYR A 641 -13.23 17.75 -21.49
N ILE A 642 -14.47 17.99 -21.89
CA ILE A 642 -15.27 19.14 -21.48
C ILE A 642 -16.49 18.62 -20.71
N CYS A 643 -16.53 18.90 -19.42
CA CYS A 643 -17.62 18.55 -18.52
C CYS A 643 -18.59 19.73 -18.44
N ILE A 644 -19.87 19.49 -18.68
CA ILE A 644 -20.93 20.51 -18.71
C ILE A 644 -22.03 20.09 -17.73
N GLN A 645 -22.31 20.93 -16.75
CA GLN A 645 -23.46 20.77 -15.86
C GLN A 645 -24.56 21.74 -16.28
N ASN A 646 -25.80 21.25 -16.30
CA ASN A 646 -26.99 22.07 -16.44
C ASN A 646 -27.78 22.00 -15.13
N PRO A 647 -27.60 22.98 -14.23
CA PRO A 647 -28.32 23.01 -12.96
C PRO A 647 -29.77 23.52 -13.11
N GLN A 648 -30.21 23.85 -14.33
CA GLN A 648 -31.55 24.37 -14.62
C GLN A 648 -32.51 23.24 -14.97
N GLN A 649 -33.82 23.46 -14.82
CA GLN A 649 -34.83 22.49 -15.24
C GLN A 649 -35.02 22.39 -16.76
N GLN A 650 -34.62 23.43 -17.50
CA GLN A 650 -34.74 23.48 -18.95
C GLN A 650 -33.51 22.86 -19.62
N ASP A 651 -33.71 22.12 -20.71
CA ASP A 651 -32.61 21.63 -21.57
C ASP A 651 -31.78 22.80 -22.14
N ALA A 652 -30.46 22.70 -22.05
CA ALA A 652 -29.52 23.65 -22.63
C ALA A 652 -29.04 23.16 -24.01
N GLU A 653 -29.13 24.03 -25.03
CA GLU A 653 -28.58 23.75 -26.35
C GLU A 653 -27.18 24.34 -26.46
N VAL A 654 -26.17 23.48 -26.42
CA VAL A 654 -24.77 23.87 -26.27
C VAL A 654 -24.01 23.76 -27.58
N ARG A 655 -23.18 24.76 -27.88
CA ARG A 655 -22.18 24.74 -28.95
C ARG A 655 -20.78 24.90 -28.37
N ILE A 656 -19.88 24.00 -28.74
CA ILE A 656 -18.45 24.08 -28.44
C ILE A 656 -17.72 24.49 -29.72
N THR A 657 -16.98 25.59 -29.68
CA THR A 657 -16.06 26.01 -30.74
C THR A 657 -14.63 25.74 -30.30
N TYR A 658 -13.93 24.88 -31.03
CA TYR A 658 -12.51 24.57 -30.86
C TYR A 658 -11.68 25.47 -31.79
N MET A 659 -10.85 26.34 -31.23
CA MET A 659 -9.90 27.15 -31.99
C MET A 659 -8.53 26.47 -31.98
N LYS A 660 -8.13 25.89 -33.11
CA LYS A 660 -6.97 25.00 -33.23
C LYS A 660 -5.67 25.79 -33.44
N GLY A 661 -4.54 25.15 -33.15
CA GLY A 661 -3.20 25.75 -33.23
C GLY A 661 -2.71 26.00 -34.66
N ASP A 662 -3.38 25.45 -35.67
CA ASP A 662 -3.16 25.75 -37.09
C ASP A 662 -3.93 27.01 -37.56
N GLY A 663 -4.76 27.61 -36.71
CA GLY A 663 -5.60 28.77 -37.02
C GLY A 663 -6.96 28.42 -37.61
N GLU A 664 -7.31 27.14 -37.76
CA GLU A 664 -8.64 26.71 -38.16
C GLU A 664 -9.55 26.46 -36.95
N ASN A 665 -10.87 26.51 -37.18
CA ASN A 665 -11.87 26.30 -36.13
C ASN A 665 -12.78 25.11 -36.44
N SER A 666 -13.27 24.43 -35.40
CA SER A 666 -14.25 23.34 -35.52
C SER A 666 -15.36 23.51 -34.50
N GLN A 667 -16.59 23.09 -34.83
CA GLN A 667 -17.76 23.31 -33.98
C GLN A 667 -18.54 22.01 -33.75
N GLN A 668 -18.89 21.76 -32.50
CA GLN A 668 -19.71 20.64 -32.06
C GLN A 668 -20.96 21.15 -31.35
N GLY A 669 -22.13 20.64 -31.71
CA GLY A 669 -23.40 20.92 -31.01
C GLY A 669 -23.84 19.72 -30.17
N LEU A 670 -24.42 19.97 -29.00
CA LEU A 670 -25.03 18.96 -28.14
C LEU A 670 -26.13 19.56 -27.27
N THR A 671 -27.04 18.72 -26.78
CA THR A 671 -28.06 19.11 -25.80
C THR A 671 -27.69 18.54 -24.44
N VAL A 672 -27.71 19.38 -23.39
CA VAL A 672 -27.54 18.94 -21.99
C VAL A 672 -28.90 19.04 -21.31
N LYS A 673 -29.42 17.91 -20.84
CA LYS A 673 -30.75 17.85 -20.22
C LYS A 673 -30.82 18.70 -18.96
N GLY A 674 -32.02 19.14 -18.61
CA GLY A 674 -32.26 19.83 -17.33
C GLY A 674 -31.86 18.95 -16.14
N GLU A 675 -31.32 19.57 -15.10
CA GLU A 675 -30.90 18.93 -13.84
C GLU A 675 -29.95 17.74 -14.06
N SER A 676 -29.06 17.85 -15.05
CA SER A 676 -28.14 16.78 -15.45
C SER A 676 -26.77 17.31 -15.85
N ARG A 677 -25.90 16.40 -16.27
CA ARG A 677 -24.57 16.72 -16.80
C ARG A 677 -24.25 15.98 -18.09
N CYS A 678 -23.22 16.44 -18.80
CA CYS A 678 -22.65 15.79 -19.96
C CYS A 678 -21.12 15.88 -19.93
N THR A 679 -20.43 14.82 -20.37
CA THR A 679 -18.98 14.86 -20.61
C THR A 679 -18.71 14.63 -22.09
N VAL A 680 -17.96 15.54 -22.71
CA VAL A 680 -17.49 15.42 -24.08
C VAL A 680 -16.03 14.98 -24.09
N ASN A 681 -15.72 13.83 -24.69
CA ASN A 681 -14.35 13.47 -25.04
C ASN A 681 -13.97 14.21 -26.33
N VAL A 682 -13.01 15.15 -26.24
CA VAL A 682 -12.68 16.02 -27.38
C VAL A 682 -12.04 15.24 -28.52
N ALA A 683 -11.21 14.24 -28.22
CA ALA A 683 -10.55 13.43 -29.24
C ALA A 683 -11.52 12.57 -30.06
N SER A 684 -12.70 12.24 -29.50
CA SER A 684 -13.76 11.57 -30.26
C SER A 684 -14.36 12.44 -31.37
N PHE A 685 -14.24 13.77 -31.25
CA PHE A 685 -14.74 14.72 -32.25
C PHE A 685 -13.63 15.24 -33.17
N LEU A 686 -12.50 15.72 -32.61
CA LEU A 686 -11.41 16.29 -33.41
C LEU A 686 -10.47 15.22 -34.02
N GLY A 687 -10.54 13.98 -33.55
CA GLY A 687 -9.54 12.95 -33.84
C GLY A 687 -8.30 13.13 -32.96
N ARG A 688 -7.28 12.31 -33.25
CA ARG A 688 -5.96 12.36 -32.59
C ARG A 688 -4.87 12.54 -33.63
N GLY A 689 -3.86 13.33 -33.28
CA GLY A 689 -2.68 13.56 -34.11
C GLY A 689 -1.61 14.28 -33.32
N ASP A 690 -0.35 14.07 -33.68
CA ASP A 690 0.79 14.70 -33.00
C ASP A 690 1.28 15.94 -33.77
N ASP A 691 0.38 16.89 -34.00
CA ASP A 691 0.65 18.13 -34.72
C ASP A 691 -0.13 19.32 -34.12
N VAL A 692 0.20 20.53 -34.59
CA VAL A 692 -0.38 21.79 -34.08
C VAL A 692 -1.88 21.92 -34.33
N ALA A 693 -2.46 21.17 -35.28
CA ALA A 693 -3.89 21.17 -35.52
C ALA A 693 -4.66 20.46 -34.39
N HIS A 694 -3.98 19.65 -33.59
CA HIS A 694 -4.59 18.95 -32.45
C HIS A 694 -4.39 19.68 -31.12
N ASP A 695 -3.68 20.81 -31.09
CA ASP A 695 -3.71 21.73 -29.95
C ASP A 695 -4.88 22.70 -30.14
N PHE A 696 -5.67 22.93 -29.09
CA PHE A 696 -6.86 23.76 -29.18
C PHE A 696 -7.09 24.63 -27.94
N SER A 697 -7.93 25.63 -28.11
CA SER A 697 -8.65 26.33 -27.05
C SER A 697 -10.15 26.15 -27.32
N ALA A 698 -10.99 26.31 -26.31
CA ALA A 698 -12.42 26.06 -26.44
C ALA A 698 -13.26 27.25 -25.99
N ARG A 699 -14.36 27.49 -26.70
CA ARG A 699 -15.46 28.37 -26.29
C ARG A 699 -16.74 27.53 -26.24
N VAL A 700 -17.38 27.46 -25.09
CA VAL A 700 -18.61 26.70 -24.85
C VAL A 700 -19.75 27.68 -24.63
N GLU A 701 -20.82 27.56 -25.42
CA GLU A 701 -21.94 28.51 -25.45
C GLU A 701 -23.27 27.80 -25.31
N SER A 702 -24.15 28.31 -24.45
CA SER A 702 -25.57 27.98 -24.44
C SER A 702 -26.32 28.85 -25.44
N THR A 703 -26.65 28.27 -26.59
CA THR A 703 -27.26 28.96 -27.74
C THR A 703 -28.73 29.30 -27.55
N ASN A 704 -29.41 28.66 -26.58
CA ASN A 704 -30.78 28.97 -26.18
C ASN A 704 -30.87 29.79 -24.90
N GLY A 705 -29.73 30.22 -24.33
CA GLY A 705 -29.65 31.11 -23.17
C GLY A 705 -29.84 30.45 -21.81
N VAL A 706 -29.96 29.11 -21.74
CA VAL A 706 -30.02 28.37 -20.46
C VAL A 706 -28.63 28.37 -19.80
N PRO A 707 -28.45 28.94 -18.60
CA PRO A 707 -27.14 29.01 -17.96
C PRO A 707 -26.58 27.62 -17.59
N ILE A 708 -25.34 27.35 -17.95
CA ILE A 708 -24.61 26.09 -17.69
C ILE A 708 -23.33 26.37 -16.88
N VAL A 709 -22.68 25.30 -16.42
CA VAL A 709 -21.34 25.33 -15.79
C VAL A 709 -20.41 24.44 -16.59
N CYS A 710 -19.17 24.88 -16.82
CA CYS A 710 -18.21 24.13 -17.62
C CYS A 710 -16.85 23.98 -16.92
N GLU A 711 -16.33 22.76 -16.94
CA GLU A 711 -14.99 22.41 -16.48
C GLU A 711 -14.25 21.60 -17.55
N ARG A 712 -12.92 21.69 -17.56
CA ARG A 712 -12.07 20.95 -18.51
C ARG A 712 -11.03 20.11 -17.75
N PRO A 713 -11.32 18.83 -17.48
CA PRO A 713 -10.30 17.93 -17.02
C PRO A 713 -9.49 17.36 -18.18
N MET A 714 -8.21 17.12 -17.90
CA MET A 714 -7.26 16.51 -18.81
C MET A 714 -6.39 15.52 -18.02
N TYR A 715 -6.28 14.29 -18.51
CA TYR A 715 -5.39 13.26 -17.94
C TYR A 715 -4.31 12.92 -18.95
N PHE A 716 -3.09 12.65 -18.51
CA PHE A 716 -1.97 12.53 -19.45
C PHE A 716 -0.83 11.61 -19.00
N LEU A 717 -0.09 11.17 -20.02
CA LEU A 717 1.29 10.69 -19.95
C LEU A 717 2.17 11.67 -20.74
N TYR A 718 2.59 12.74 -20.07
CA TYR A 718 3.37 13.82 -20.64
C TYR A 718 4.79 13.33 -21.00
N ASN A 719 5.23 13.62 -22.24
CA ASN A 719 6.51 13.18 -22.81
C ASN A 719 6.79 11.66 -22.66
N GLY A 720 5.74 10.84 -22.59
CA GLY A 720 5.88 9.39 -22.42
C GLY A 720 6.39 8.95 -21.04
N ALA A 721 6.52 9.86 -20.07
CA ALA A 721 7.21 9.60 -18.80
C ALA A 721 6.48 10.13 -17.56
N TRP A 722 5.82 11.28 -17.63
CA TRP A 722 5.19 11.90 -16.45
C TRP A 722 3.68 11.70 -16.51
N THR A 723 3.15 10.89 -15.60
CA THR A 723 1.70 10.75 -15.47
C THR A 723 1.12 11.94 -14.71
N GLY A 724 -0.14 12.25 -14.97
CA GLY A 724 -0.85 13.25 -14.19
C GLY A 724 -2.23 13.53 -14.76
N GLY A 725 -2.84 14.58 -14.22
CA GLY A 725 -4.02 15.18 -14.79
C GLY A 725 -4.34 16.48 -14.06
N HIS A 726 -5.08 17.35 -14.70
CA HIS A 726 -5.49 18.63 -14.15
C HIS A 726 -6.87 19.02 -14.62
N CYS A 727 -7.54 19.89 -13.87
CA CYS A 727 -8.84 20.44 -14.23
C CYS A 727 -8.83 21.95 -14.01
N VAL A 728 -9.62 22.67 -14.80
CA VAL A 728 -9.95 24.08 -14.60
C VAL A 728 -11.45 24.30 -14.79
N SER A 729 -12.02 25.20 -13.99
CA SER A 729 -13.30 25.83 -14.32
C SER A 729 -13.08 26.84 -15.44
N GLY A 730 -13.97 26.87 -16.43
CA GLY A 730 -13.87 27.87 -17.49
C GLY A 730 -14.04 29.29 -16.95
N VAL A 731 -13.57 30.29 -17.69
CA VAL A 731 -13.88 31.69 -17.37
C VAL A 731 -15.10 32.15 -18.16
N GLN A 732 -15.91 33.04 -17.58
CA GLN A 732 -17.16 33.49 -18.20
C GLN A 732 -17.01 34.71 -19.13
N ALA A 733 -15.83 35.34 -19.16
CA ALA A 733 -15.57 36.48 -20.03
C ALA A 733 -14.08 36.60 -20.38
N PRO A 734 -13.74 36.98 -21.63
CA PRO A 734 -12.41 37.41 -21.99
C PRO A 734 -12.08 38.78 -21.37
N GLY A 735 -10.81 39.05 -21.12
CA GLY A 735 -10.32 40.26 -20.46
C GLY A 735 -9.05 40.81 -21.11
N ALA A 736 -8.74 42.08 -20.85
CA ALA A 736 -7.51 42.70 -21.33
C ALA A 736 -6.28 42.36 -20.46
N GLU A 737 -6.47 41.86 -19.24
CA GLU A 737 -5.40 41.55 -18.29
C GLU A 737 -5.68 40.23 -17.57
N TRP A 738 -4.62 39.46 -17.34
CA TRP A 738 -4.65 38.18 -16.63
C TRP A 738 -3.43 38.04 -15.74
N TYR A 739 -3.61 37.51 -14.54
CA TYR A 739 -2.57 37.40 -13.52
C TYR A 739 -2.43 35.96 -13.02
N PHE A 740 -1.20 35.56 -12.73
CA PHE A 740 -0.83 34.26 -12.20
C PHE A 740 0.18 34.42 -11.07
N ALA A 741 -0.08 33.80 -9.92
CA ALA A 741 0.80 33.93 -8.75
C ALA A 741 1.90 32.88 -8.67
N GLU A 742 1.71 31.70 -9.25
CA GLU A 742 2.73 30.66 -9.35
C GLU A 742 3.34 30.58 -10.77
N GLY A 743 4.59 30.12 -10.81
CA GLY A 743 5.32 29.78 -12.02
C GLY A 743 6.77 29.45 -11.70
N THR A 744 7.34 28.49 -12.42
CA THR A 744 8.78 28.22 -12.35
C THR A 744 9.34 27.75 -13.69
N ALA A 745 10.60 28.06 -13.93
CA ALA A 745 11.41 27.57 -15.05
C ALA A 745 12.59 26.70 -14.55
N ARG A 746 12.47 26.18 -13.33
CA ARG A 746 13.44 25.23 -12.75
C ARG A 746 13.48 23.90 -13.52
N GLY A 747 14.54 23.13 -13.26
CA GLY A 747 14.62 21.75 -13.74
C GLY A 747 13.47 20.91 -13.19
N GLY A 748 12.94 20.00 -14.00
CA GLY A 748 11.81 19.15 -13.61
C GLY A 748 10.42 19.78 -13.78
N PHE A 749 10.32 21.00 -14.33
CA PHE A 749 9.04 21.66 -14.61
C PHE A 749 8.97 22.20 -16.05
N ASP A 750 7.85 21.96 -16.71
CA ASP A 750 7.50 22.48 -18.02
C ASP A 750 6.27 23.38 -17.89
N THR A 751 6.54 24.68 -17.75
CA THR A 751 5.52 25.73 -17.57
C THR A 751 5.20 26.42 -18.89
N TYR A 752 3.92 26.55 -19.18
CA TYR A 752 3.42 27.25 -20.35
C TYR A 752 2.40 28.34 -19.97
N ILE A 753 2.23 29.30 -20.88
CA ILE A 753 1.11 30.25 -20.87
C ILE A 753 0.32 30.02 -22.16
N CYS A 754 -0.92 29.58 -22.01
CA CYS A 754 -1.86 29.36 -23.10
C CYS A 754 -2.77 30.59 -23.22
N ILE A 755 -2.87 31.14 -24.42
CA ILE A 755 -3.63 32.36 -24.72
C ILE A 755 -4.64 32.05 -25.81
N GLN A 756 -5.92 32.30 -25.54
CA GLN A 756 -6.99 32.25 -26.53
C GLN A 756 -7.39 33.68 -26.90
N ASN A 757 -7.54 33.93 -28.20
CA ASN A 757 -8.15 35.14 -28.72
C ASN A 757 -9.49 34.78 -29.39
N PRO A 758 -10.62 34.90 -28.66
CA PRO A 758 -11.93 34.57 -29.22
C PRO A 758 -12.50 35.69 -30.10
N GLN A 759 -11.76 36.79 -30.31
CA GLN A 759 -12.20 37.95 -31.07
C GLN A 759 -11.71 37.86 -32.52
N GLN A 760 -12.37 38.56 -33.44
CA GLN A 760 -11.94 38.62 -34.85
C GLN A 760 -10.67 39.45 -35.07
N GLN A 761 -10.34 40.35 -34.15
CA GLN A 761 -9.16 41.21 -34.25
C GLN A 761 -7.93 40.53 -33.63
N ASP A 762 -6.76 40.72 -34.24
CA ASP A 762 -5.48 40.31 -33.66
C ASP A 762 -5.23 41.02 -32.30
N ALA A 763 -4.82 40.27 -31.28
CA ALA A 763 -4.45 40.79 -29.97
C ALA A 763 -2.92 40.97 -29.88
N GLU A 764 -2.47 42.15 -29.49
CA GLU A 764 -1.05 42.43 -29.22
C GLU A 764 -0.77 42.22 -27.74
N VAL A 765 -0.13 41.11 -27.39
CA VAL A 765 0.00 40.62 -26.02
C VAL A 765 1.40 40.87 -25.47
N ARG A 766 1.48 41.33 -24.22
CA ARG A 766 2.72 41.41 -23.44
C ARG A 766 2.61 40.54 -22.19
N ILE A 767 3.59 39.68 -21.99
CA ILE A 767 3.75 38.88 -20.76
C ILE A 767 4.87 39.52 -19.95
N THR A 768 4.59 39.89 -18.70
CA THR A 768 5.57 40.34 -17.71
C THR A 768 5.78 39.25 -16.68
N TYR A 769 6.99 38.71 -16.60
CA TYR A 769 7.41 37.75 -15.59
C TYR A 769 8.07 38.50 -14.43
N MET A 770 7.50 38.39 -13.23
CA MET A 770 8.04 38.98 -12.00
C MET A 770 8.76 37.88 -11.22
N LYS A 771 10.09 37.91 -11.24
CA LYS A 771 10.97 36.82 -10.78
C LYS A 771 11.22 36.90 -9.26
N GLY A 772 11.60 35.78 -8.66
CA GLY A 772 11.87 35.64 -7.23
C GLY A 772 13.13 36.34 -6.75
N ASP A 773 14.01 36.75 -7.68
CA ASP A 773 15.16 37.63 -7.40
C ASP A 773 14.80 39.13 -7.36
N GLY A 774 13.53 39.48 -7.64
CA GLY A 774 13.03 40.86 -7.69
C GLY A 774 13.20 41.56 -9.04
N GLU A 775 13.79 40.91 -10.04
CA GLU A 775 13.87 41.43 -11.40
C GLU A 775 12.62 41.07 -12.24
N ASN A 776 12.41 41.79 -13.34
CA ASN A 776 11.29 41.55 -14.25
C ASN A 776 11.76 41.33 -15.68
N SER A 777 11.13 40.41 -16.40
CA SER A 777 11.36 40.15 -17.82
C SER A 777 10.07 40.31 -18.62
N GLN A 778 10.15 40.79 -19.87
CA GLN A 778 8.97 41.04 -20.72
C GLN A 778 9.09 40.38 -22.08
N GLN A 779 8.02 39.71 -22.51
CA GLN A 779 7.90 39.07 -23.82
C GLN A 779 6.66 39.61 -24.54
N GLY A 780 6.81 40.03 -25.79
CA GLY A 780 5.70 40.44 -26.65
C GLY A 780 5.38 39.39 -27.71
N LEU A 781 4.10 39.22 -28.04
CA LEU A 781 3.63 38.37 -29.12
C LEU A 781 2.28 38.84 -29.67
N THR A 782 1.95 38.44 -30.89
CA THR A 782 0.62 38.67 -31.48
C THR A 782 -0.16 37.36 -31.50
N VAL A 783 -1.41 37.39 -31.02
CA VAL A 783 -2.34 36.24 -31.10
C VAL A 783 -3.42 36.58 -32.11
N LYS A 784 -3.49 35.81 -33.20
CA LYS A 784 -4.40 36.09 -34.30
C LYS A 784 -5.86 36.03 -33.87
N GLY A 785 -6.73 36.76 -34.57
CA GLY A 785 -8.17 36.66 -34.34
C GLY A 785 -8.69 35.22 -34.46
N GLU A 786 -9.65 34.86 -33.62
CA GLU A 786 -10.32 33.56 -33.58
C GLU A 786 -9.34 32.37 -33.52
N SER A 787 -8.24 32.53 -32.77
CA SER A 787 -7.13 31.59 -32.71
C SER A 787 -6.56 31.45 -31.30
N ARG A 788 -5.47 30.69 -31.17
CA ARG A 788 -4.75 30.48 -29.92
C ARG A 788 -3.24 30.55 -30.06
N CYS A 789 -2.54 30.69 -28.94
CA CYS A 789 -1.08 30.59 -28.84
C CYS A 789 -0.64 29.91 -27.53
N THR A 790 0.38 29.05 -27.58
CA THR A 790 1.06 28.51 -26.39
C THR A 790 2.47 29.08 -26.32
N VAL A 791 2.84 29.65 -25.18
CA VAL A 791 4.19 30.13 -24.89
C VAL A 791 4.87 29.18 -23.93
N SER A 792 6.00 28.60 -24.34
CA SER A 792 6.93 27.91 -23.43
C SER A 792 7.73 28.94 -22.65
N VAL A 793 7.58 28.97 -21.33
CA VAL A 793 8.26 29.99 -20.50
C VAL A 793 9.76 29.74 -20.46
N ALA A 794 10.19 28.49 -20.35
CA ALA A 794 11.60 28.11 -20.32
C ALA A 794 12.34 28.47 -21.64
N SER A 795 11.63 28.52 -22.77
CA SER A 795 12.21 28.97 -24.04
C SER A 795 12.56 30.45 -24.04
N PHE A 796 11.94 31.26 -23.16
CA PHE A 796 12.19 32.69 -23.03
C PHE A 796 13.09 33.03 -21.84
N LEU A 797 12.79 32.53 -20.65
CA LEU A 797 13.56 32.82 -19.43
C LEU A 797 14.83 31.96 -19.29
N GLY A 798 14.94 30.86 -20.05
CA GLY A 798 15.94 29.83 -19.81
C GLY A 798 15.53 28.89 -18.68
N ARG A 799 16.46 28.01 -18.28
CA ARG A 799 16.29 27.10 -17.15
C ARG A 799 17.43 27.29 -16.15
N GLY A 800 17.11 27.22 -14.87
CA GLY A 800 18.07 27.31 -13.79
C GLY A 800 17.45 26.89 -12.46
N ASP A 801 18.26 26.37 -11.56
CA ASP A 801 17.81 25.92 -10.23
C ASP A 801 18.08 27.00 -9.17
N ASP A 802 17.54 28.20 -9.39
CA ASP A 802 17.71 29.36 -8.53
C ASP A 802 16.43 30.21 -8.44
N VAL A 803 16.42 31.18 -7.52
CA VAL A 803 15.26 32.04 -7.27
C VAL A 803 14.90 32.95 -8.45
N ALA A 804 15.80 33.16 -9.41
CA ALA A 804 15.50 33.94 -10.62
C ALA A 804 14.59 33.18 -11.58
N HIS A 805 14.52 31.84 -11.47
CA HIS A 805 13.67 31.01 -12.31
C HIS A 805 12.30 30.72 -11.68
N ASP A 806 12.06 31.18 -10.45
CA ASP A 806 10.73 31.23 -9.86
C ASP A 806 10.06 32.56 -10.26
N PHE A 807 8.82 32.53 -10.76
CA PHE A 807 8.16 33.73 -11.24
C PHE A 807 6.66 33.75 -10.93
N SER A 808 6.09 34.94 -10.97
CA SER A 808 4.65 35.17 -11.22
C SER A 808 4.50 35.87 -12.57
N ALA A 809 3.31 35.88 -13.16
CA ALA A 809 3.10 36.46 -14.49
C ALA A 809 1.91 37.43 -14.53
N ARG A 810 2.04 38.47 -15.34
CA ARG A 810 0.94 39.32 -15.82
C ARG A 810 0.92 39.25 -17.34
N VAL A 811 -0.21 38.86 -17.92
CA VAL A 811 -0.45 38.84 -19.36
C VAL A 811 -1.42 39.96 -19.69
N GLU A 812 -1.07 40.86 -20.61
CA GLU A 812 -1.89 42.01 -20.96
C GLU A 812 -2.02 42.17 -22.48
N SER A 813 -3.23 42.48 -22.94
CA SER A 813 -3.52 42.89 -24.31
C SER A 813 -3.31 44.40 -24.46
N THR A 814 -2.21 44.78 -25.08
CA THR A 814 -1.73 46.17 -25.19
C THR A 814 -2.53 47.00 -26.19
N ASN A 815 -3.27 46.36 -27.10
CA ASN A 815 -4.19 46.99 -28.03
C ASN A 815 -5.67 46.90 -27.59
N GLY A 816 -5.94 46.37 -26.39
CA GLY A 816 -7.28 46.33 -25.80
C GLY A 816 -8.21 45.21 -26.30
N VAL A 817 -7.73 44.31 -27.16
CA VAL A 817 -8.51 43.14 -27.61
C VAL A 817 -8.63 42.13 -26.47
N PRO A 818 -9.84 41.77 -25.99
CA PRO A 818 -9.99 40.83 -24.88
C PRO A 818 -9.54 39.41 -25.23
N ILE A 819 -8.69 38.82 -24.40
CA ILE A 819 -8.14 37.47 -24.51
C ILE A 819 -8.52 36.62 -23.30
N VAL A 820 -8.20 35.33 -23.32
CA VAL A 820 -8.30 34.40 -22.18
C VAL A 820 -6.94 33.75 -21.96
N CYS A 821 -6.53 33.56 -20.70
CA CYS A 821 -5.24 32.97 -20.38
C CYS A 821 -5.33 31.85 -19.35
N GLU A 822 -4.62 30.76 -19.61
CA GLU A 822 -4.42 29.62 -18.70
C GLU A 822 -2.93 29.32 -18.56
N ARG A 823 -2.54 28.74 -17.42
CA ARG A 823 -1.15 28.36 -17.14
C ARG A 823 -1.06 26.89 -16.77
N PRO A 824 -0.80 26.00 -17.73
CA PRO A 824 -0.45 24.63 -17.42
C PRO A 824 1.01 24.47 -17.04
N MET A 825 1.24 23.53 -16.13
CA MET A 825 2.56 23.06 -15.70
C MET A 825 2.56 21.55 -15.66
N TYR A 826 3.60 20.94 -16.22
CA TYR A 826 3.87 19.50 -16.14
C TYR A 826 5.19 19.30 -15.43
N PHE A 827 5.31 18.32 -14.54
CA PHE A 827 6.49 18.23 -13.68
C PHE A 827 6.84 16.84 -13.21
N LEU A 828 8.11 16.72 -12.78
CA LEU A 828 8.63 15.69 -11.91
C LEU A 828 9.17 16.35 -10.64
N TYR A 829 8.27 16.56 -9.68
CA TYR A 829 8.55 17.24 -8.43
C TYR A 829 9.51 16.42 -7.56
N ASN A 830 10.54 17.06 -7.01
CA ASN A 830 11.63 16.43 -6.24
C ASN A 830 12.28 15.21 -6.93
N GLY A 831 12.21 15.13 -8.27
CA GLY A 831 12.73 14.01 -9.04
C GLY A 831 11.95 12.70 -8.87
N ALA A 832 10.78 12.72 -8.21
CA ALA A 832 10.05 11.51 -7.82
C ALA A 832 8.55 11.57 -8.09
N TRP A 833 7.89 12.71 -7.90
CA TRP A 833 6.44 12.82 -8.02
C TRP A 833 6.07 13.45 -9.35
N SER A 834 5.65 12.63 -10.32
CA SER A 834 5.17 13.13 -11.60
C SER A 834 3.78 13.73 -11.44
N GLY A 835 3.48 14.79 -12.19
CA GLY A 835 2.16 15.37 -12.21
C GLY A 835 2.06 16.54 -13.17
N GLY A 836 0.97 17.27 -13.05
CA GLY A 836 0.79 18.54 -13.72
C GLY A 836 -0.50 19.20 -13.24
N HIS A 837 -0.55 20.51 -13.36
CA HIS A 837 -1.70 21.31 -12.96
C HIS A 837 -1.93 22.45 -13.93
N CYS A 838 -3.14 22.99 -13.94
CA CYS A 838 -3.47 24.18 -14.72
C CYS A 838 -4.36 25.09 -13.87
N VAL A 839 -4.23 26.40 -14.09
CA VAL A 839 -5.12 27.41 -13.53
C VAL A 839 -5.54 28.38 -14.63
N SER A 840 -6.78 28.84 -14.59
CA SER A 840 -7.18 30.04 -15.31
C SER A 840 -6.61 31.27 -14.62
N GLY A 841 -6.11 32.23 -15.38
CA GLY A 841 -5.65 33.49 -14.79
C GLY A 841 -6.82 34.23 -14.13
N VAL A 842 -6.51 35.18 -13.26
CA VAL A 842 -7.53 36.11 -12.74
C VAL A 842 -7.50 37.42 -13.52
N ALA A 843 -8.68 37.97 -13.80
CA ALA A 843 -8.81 39.23 -14.54
C ALA A 843 -8.37 40.46 -13.73
N SER A 844 -8.33 40.36 -12.39
CA SER A 844 -7.90 41.45 -11.52
C SER A 844 -7.34 40.93 -10.19
N PRO A 845 -6.31 41.58 -9.63
CA PRO A 845 -5.87 41.34 -8.25
C PRO A 845 -6.93 41.76 -7.23
N GLY A 846 -6.92 41.13 -6.06
CA GLY A 846 -7.91 41.30 -4.99
C GLY A 846 -7.27 41.56 -3.62
N MET A 847 -8.05 42.12 -2.70
CA MET A 847 -7.62 42.38 -1.31
C MET A 847 -7.82 41.15 -0.41
N GLU A 848 -8.68 40.22 -0.81
CA GLU A 848 -9.02 39.03 -0.03
C GLU A 848 -8.95 37.80 -0.94
N TRP A 849 -8.48 36.68 -0.40
CA TRP A 849 -8.38 35.40 -1.09
C TRP A 849 -8.68 34.25 -0.13
N HIS A 850 -9.45 33.27 -0.58
CA HIS A 850 -9.85 32.13 0.24
C HIS A 850 -9.66 30.80 -0.47
N PHE A 851 -9.39 29.78 0.33
CA PHE A 851 -9.00 28.43 -0.09
C PHE A 851 -9.59 27.42 0.89
N ALA A 852 -10.46 26.53 0.41
CA ALA A 852 -11.17 25.58 1.28
C ALA A 852 -10.42 24.27 1.55
N GLU A 853 -9.52 23.87 0.66
CA GLU A 853 -8.64 22.71 0.80
C GLU A 853 -7.24 23.12 1.30
N GLY A 854 -6.50 22.13 1.77
CA GLY A 854 -5.15 22.25 2.28
C GLY A 854 -4.85 21.08 3.22
N THR A 855 -3.61 20.60 3.22
CA THR A 855 -3.15 19.58 4.16
C THR A 855 -1.63 19.57 4.32
N THR A 856 -1.19 19.29 5.54
CA THR A 856 0.21 19.03 5.90
C THR A 856 0.45 17.59 6.33
N ARG A 857 -0.48 16.67 5.98
CA ARG A 857 -0.35 15.23 6.23
C ARG A 857 0.90 14.66 5.56
N GLU A 858 1.35 13.52 6.06
CA GLU A 858 2.44 12.77 5.43
C GLU A 858 2.10 12.47 3.96
N GLY A 859 3.08 12.66 3.07
CA GLY A 859 2.89 12.48 1.63
C GLY A 859 2.41 13.73 0.89
N PHE A 860 2.18 14.87 1.56
CA PHE A 860 1.78 16.14 0.93
C PHE A 860 2.77 17.28 1.19
N GLU A 861 3.02 18.09 0.17
CA GLU A 861 3.72 19.37 0.26
C GLU A 861 2.85 20.49 -0.32
N GLU A 862 2.35 21.36 0.56
CA GLU A 862 1.52 22.50 0.22
C GLU A 862 2.34 23.79 0.25
N TRP A 863 2.12 24.63 -0.78
CA TRP A 863 2.69 25.96 -0.86
C TRP A 863 1.60 26.99 -1.14
N LEU A 864 1.86 28.24 -0.76
CA LEU A 864 1.04 29.38 -1.12
C LEU A 864 1.90 30.40 -1.85
N CYS A 865 1.54 30.70 -3.09
CA CYS A 865 2.21 31.66 -3.96
C CYS A 865 1.41 32.95 -4.00
N LEU A 866 2.04 34.08 -3.71
CA LEU A 866 1.41 35.39 -3.71
C LEU A 866 2.17 36.33 -4.66
N GLN A 867 1.43 36.93 -5.59
CA GLN A 867 1.95 37.95 -6.50
C GLN A 867 1.54 39.34 -6.03
N ASN A 868 2.52 40.23 -5.93
CA ASN A 868 2.29 41.66 -5.78
C ASN A 868 2.57 42.37 -7.12
N PRO A 869 1.54 42.72 -7.90
CA PRO A 869 1.72 43.47 -9.15
C PRO A 869 1.94 44.97 -8.92
N GLN A 870 1.85 45.45 -7.68
CA GLN A 870 1.89 46.87 -7.34
C GLN A 870 3.31 47.45 -7.42
N GLY A 871 3.39 48.78 -7.57
CA GLY A 871 4.66 49.51 -7.55
C GLY A 871 5.25 49.74 -6.16
N HIS A 872 4.60 49.24 -5.10
CA HIS A 872 4.99 49.37 -3.70
C HIS A 872 4.86 48.03 -2.96
N ALA A 873 5.52 47.90 -1.81
CA ALA A 873 5.41 46.70 -0.98
C ALA A 873 4.01 46.56 -0.36
N VAL A 874 3.54 45.33 -0.20
CA VAL A 874 2.21 44.99 0.32
C VAL A 874 2.34 44.06 1.51
N ARG A 875 1.59 44.32 2.58
CA ARG A 875 1.45 43.39 3.70
C ARG A 875 0.27 42.46 3.44
N ALA A 876 0.45 41.16 3.70
CA ALA A 876 -0.61 40.18 3.71
C ALA A 876 -0.67 39.47 5.07
N ASP A 877 -1.88 39.45 5.65
CA ASP A 877 -2.21 38.73 6.86
C ASP A 877 -2.98 37.46 6.48
N LEU A 878 -2.43 36.29 6.82
CA LEU A 878 -2.97 34.97 6.52
C LEU A 878 -3.54 34.36 7.80
N ALA A 879 -4.67 33.67 7.69
CA ALA A 879 -5.25 32.88 8.76
C ALA A 879 -5.52 31.45 8.26
N PHE A 880 -4.79 30.49 8.82
CA PHE A 880 -4.97 29.06 8.54
C PHE A 880 -5.96 28.48 9.54
N MET A 881 -7.08 27.93 9.06
CA MET A 881 -8.12 27.33 9.91
C MET A 881 -8.05 25.80 9.79
N THR A 882 -7.86 25.11 10.91
CA THR A 882 -7.71 23.64 10.94
C THR A 882 -9.06 22.94 11.06
N GLY A 883 -9.09 21.63 10.76
CA GLY A 883 -10.27 20.79 10.99
C GLY A 883 -10.72 20.70 12.47
N GLU A 884 -9.86 21.07 13.42
CA GLU A 884 -10.18 21.12 14.85
C GLU A 884 -10.70 22.50 15.31
N GLY A 885 -10.83 23.46 14.39
CA GLY A 885 -11.28 24.83 14.67
C GLY A 885 -10.18 25.76 15.21
N GLU A 886 -8.90 25.35 15.18
CA GLU A 886 -7.76 26.21 15.51
C GLU A 886 -7.51 27.20 14.36
N VAL A 887 -7.25 28.47 14.69
CA VAL A 887 -6.85 29.50 13.71
C VAL A 887 -5.41 29.92 13.97
N ILE A 888 -4.52 29.70 13.00
CA ILE A 888 -3.09 29.98 13.07
C ILE A 888 -2.78 31.20 12.17
N PRO A 889 -2.39 32.35 12.73
CA PRO A 889 -2.06 33.53 11.95
C PRO A 889 -0.63 33.48 11.39
N CYS A 890 -0.43 34.07 10.21
CA CYS A 890 0.88 34.28 9.60
C CYS A 890 0.88 35.64 8.88
N GLU A 891 1.91 36.46 9.10
CA GLU A 891 2.05 37.75 8.41
C GLU A 891 3.24 37.69 7.44
N MET A 892 3.09 38.33 6.29
CA MET A 892 4.15 38.43 5.29
C MET A 892 4.15 39.77 4.56
N GLU A 893 5.33 40.16 4.10
CA GLU A 893 5.54 41.35 3.28
C GLU A 893 5.95 40.91 1.87
N LEU A 894 5.28 41.49 0.86
CA LEU A 894 5.52 41.25 -0.55
C LEU A 894 6.17 42.51 -1.15
N PRO A 895 7.43 42.44 -1.60
CA PRO A 895 8.07 43.56 -2.30
C PRO A 895 7.27 44.02 -3.53
N ALA A 896 7.51 45.25 -4.00
CA ALA A 896 6.90 45.77 -5.22
C ALA A 896 7.21 44.88 -6.43
N ARG A 897 6.21 44.63 -7.30
CA ARG A 897 6.35 43.86 -8.55
C ARG A 897 7.09 42.53 -8.36
N SER A 898 6.64 41.74 -7.40
CA SER A 898 7.35 40.53 -6.98
C SER A 898 6.39 39.36 -6.74
N ARG A 899 6.98 38.18 -6.54
CA ARG A 899 6.33 36.98 -6.01
C ARG A 899 6.95 36.63 -4.66
N VAL A 900 6.11 36.16 -3.73
CA VAL A 900 6.53 35.49 -2.49
C VAL A 900 5.89 34.11 -2.43
N THR A 901 6.63 33.11 -1.95
CA THR A 901 6.12 31.73 -1.79
C THR A 901 6.32 31.26 -0.37
N LEU A 902 5.26 30.72 0.22
CA LEU A 902 5.24 30.18 1.57
C LEU A 902 5.15 28.65 1.52
N ASN A 903 6.02 27.96 2.26
CA ASN A 903 5.87 26.53 2.52
C ASN A 903 4.90 26.34 3.69
N VAL A 904 3.70 25.83 3.44
CA VAL A 904 2.65 25.71 4.47
C VAL A 904 3.00 24.64 5.50
N ASN A 905 3.56 23.50 5.08
CA ASN A 905 4.00 22.42 5.98
C ASN A 905 4.97 22.91 7.05
N ARG A 906 5.91 23.79 6.68
CA ARG A 906 6.90 24.36 7.61
C ARG A 906 6.27 25.31 8.62
N VAL A 907 5.21 26.03 8.23
CA VAL A 907 4.53 26.99 9.11
C VAL A 907 3.64 26.27 10.12
N LEU A 908 2.89 25.26 9.69
CA LEU A 908 1.85 24.64 10.50
C LEU A 908 2.29 23.37 11.23
N GLY A 909 3.38 22.75 10.79
CA GLY A 909 3.79 21.41 11.22
C GLY A 909 2.99 20.30 10.55
N PRO A 910 3.36 19.03 10.76
CA PRO A 910 2.76 17.89 10.05
C PRO A 910 1.36 17.55 10.57
N GLY A 911 0.58 16.85 9.74
CA GLY A 911 -0.62 16.12 10.16
C GLY A 911 -1.90 16.94 10.30
N LYS A 912 -1.98 18.12 9.68
CA LYS A 912 -3.17 18.99 9.77
C LYS A 912 -3.88 19.08 8.43
N ASP A 913 -5.20 19.09 8.45
CA ASP A 913 -6.01 19.57 7.33
C ASP A 913 -6.36 21.04 7.54
N VAL A 914 -6.19 21.86 6.51
CA VAL A 914 -6.18 23.31 6.66
C VAL A 914 -6.96 23.98 5.54
N SER A 915 -7.55 25.13 5.85
CA SER A 915 -8.03 26.11 4.88
C SER A 915 -7.31 27.43 5.15
N VAL A 916 -7.24 28.33 4.17
CA VAL A 916 -6.55 29.63 4.37
C VAL A 916 -7.40 30.79 3.87
N SER A 917 -7.43 31.86 4.65
CA SER A 917 -7.89 33.18 4.21
C SER A 917 -6.72 34.15 4.23
N VAL A 918 -6.58 34.95 3.17
CA VAL A 918 -5.55 35.97 3.02
C VAL A 918 -6.22 37.34 2.95
N ARG A 919 -5.73 38.31 3.70
CA ARG A 919 -6.12 39.72 3.62
C ARG A 919 -4.89 40.58 3.36
N ALA A 920 -4.94 41.41 2.32
CA ALA A 920 -3.82 42.26 1.91
C ALA A 920 -4.10 43.75 2.09
N SER A 921 -3.04 44.54 2.30
CA SER A 921 -3.12 46.00 2.39
C SER A 921 -3.27 46.69 1.02
N SER A 922 -3.04 45.97 -0.07
CA SER A 922 -3.29 46.39 -1.45
C SER A 922 -3.54 45.16 -2.33
N PRO A 923 -4.17 45.30 -3.52
CA PRO A 923 -4.57 44.13 -4.31
C PRO A 923 -3.40 43.25 -4.75
N ILE A 924 -3.49 41.96 -4.48
CA ILE A 924 -2.53 40.88 -4.82
C ILE A 924 -3.24 39.72 -5.52
N VAL A 925 -2.52 38.70 -5.94
CA VAL A 925 -3.08 37.43 -6.44
C VAL A 925 -2.51 36.27 -5.64
N CYS A 926 -3.33 35.27 -5.32
CA CYS A 926 -2.92 34.09 -4.56
C CYS A 926 -3.26 32.79 -5.29
N GLU A 927 -2.30 31.87 -5.33
CA GLU A 927 -2.46 30.50 -5.84
C GLU A 927 -1.88 29.49 -4.84
N ARG A 928 -2.48 28.31 -4.73
CA ARG A 928 -2.06 27.24 -3.81
C ARG A 928 -1.69 25.99 -4.60
N PRO A 929 -0.41 25.78 -4.93
CA PRO A 929 0.05 24.49 -5.43
C PRO A 929 0.30 23.49 -4.30
N MET A 930 0.00 22.23 -4.60
CA MET A 930 0.18 21.09 -3.72
C MET A 930 0.78 19.94 -4.51
N TYR A 931 1.77 19.27 -3.96
CA TYR A 931 2.44 18.11 -4.55
C TYR A 931 2.30 16.94 -3.59
N PHE A 932 2.09 15.73 -4.11
CA PHE A 932 1.81 14.59 -3.23
C PHE A 932 2.27 13.23 -3.77
N GLU A 933 2.46 12.30 -2.83
CA GLU A 933 2.47 10.84 -3.03
C GLU A 933 1.52 10.23 -1.99
N LEU A 934 0.31 9.93 -2.42
CA LEU A 934 -0.71 9.27 -1.61
C LEU A 934 -0.43 7.78 -1.53
N ARG A 935 -0.38 7.20 -0.33
CA ARG A 935 -0.46 5.75 -0.14
C ARG A 935 -1.91 5.38 0.16
N MET A 936 -2.56 4.66 -0.75
CA MET A 936 -3.89 4.09 -0.51
C MET A 936 -3.82 2.85 0.38
#